data_AF-A0A8C3QDX9-F1
#
_entry.id   AF-A0A8C3QDX9-F1
#
_cell.length_a   1.000
_cell.length_b   1.000
_cell.length_c   1.000
_cell.angle_alpha   90.00
_cell.angle_beta   90.00
_cell.angle_gamma   90.00
#
_symmetry.space_group_name_H-M   'P 1'
#
loop_
_entity.id
_entity.type
_entity.pdbx_description
1 polymer ?
#
loop_
_entity_poly.entity_id
_entity_poly.type
_entity_poly.pdbx_seq_one_letter_code
_entity_poly.pdbx_strand_id
1 'polypeptide(L)'
;GGISHCPFPLCLLSQAFQGVFQKAMERAAPAESLAGRVLSLTDSITFSVFQYTARGLFERDKLTFSAQLTFQILLMNKEIDPAELDFLLRYPAQSGVTSPVEFLSDHAWGGIKALSSMEEFRNLDRDIEGSAKRWKKFVESECPEKERFPQDWKNKSALQRLCILRALRPDRVPCAIRDFVEEKLGSKYVVGRSLDFATTFEESGPGTPMFFILSPGVDPLKDVEKHGRKLGYTFNHRNLHNVSLGQGQEVVAEQALDVAAKEGHWVILQNIHLVAKWLSSLEKRLEQLGQGSHRDFRVFLSAEPAPCLESHFIPQGILQNSIKITSEAPTGIHANLHKALDNFSQDTLEMCSQEKEFRSILFALCYFHAVVAERRKFGPQGWNRPYPFSTGDLTISVNVLYNYLQASSKVPYDDLRYLVGEIMYGGHITDDWDRRLCRTYLEEFIKPEMLEGELCLAPGFPLPGNMDYNGYHQYIDDALPPESPYLYGLHPNAEIGFLTQRSERLLRTVLELQPRDSSTGQGAGGTQEEMVQTLLEEMLEKLPDEFNMAELLARLEERTPYAVVALQECERMNALTAEMRRSLAELELGLKGELTMTSEMETLQNSLFFGTVPESWVRRSYPSMASLGSWFADLLARSSELEAWTRDFSLPSTLWLGGFFNPQALLTAIMQSTARKNRWPLDRMALQCDVTKKSREDFASAPREGAYVHGLFMEGARWDAQAGTITEARLKELTPAMPVVFIRAIPDDKQDARGLYPCPVYKTRQRGPTYVWTFNLKTKEKPSKWVLAGVALLLQV
;
A
#
# COMPACT_ATOMS: atom_id res chain seq x y z
N GLY A 1 6.29 -8.37 4.81
CA GLY A 1 6.47 -7.37 3.73
C GLY A 1 6.93 -6.07 4.36
N GLY A 2 8.10 -5.58 3.96
CA GLY A 2 8.92 -4.58 4.66
C GLY A 2 8.16 -3.35 5.17
N ILE A 3 8.11 -3.24 6.49
CA ILE A 3 7.70 -2.04 7.17
C ILE A 3 8.92 -1.11 7.19
N SER A 4 9.04 -0.26 6.17
CA SER A 4 9.96 0.87 6.20
C SER A 4 9.42 1.93 7.16
N HIS A 5 9.44 1.69 8.46
CA HIS A 5 9.41 2.82 9.39
C HIS A 5 10.72 3.59 9.23
N CYS A 6 10.64 4.92 9.29
CA CYS A 6 11.81 5.78 9.26
C CYS A 6 12.82 5.25 10.31
N PRO A 7 13.96 4.66 9.92
CA PRO A 7 14.83 3.93 10.84
C PRO A 7 15.68 4.87 11.72
N PHE A 8 15.35 6.17 11.72
CA PHE A 8 16.12 7.20 12.38
C PHE A 8 15.61 7.40 13.82
N PRO A 9 16.38 7.01 14.84
CA PRO A 9 15.98 7.20 16.23
C PRO A 9 15.81 8.68 16.56
N LEU A 10 14.61 9.08 16.96
CA LEU A 10 14.31 10.39 17.52
C LEU A 10 14.67 10.38 19.01
N CYS A 11 15.84 10.91 19.36
CA CYS A 11 16.22 11.06 20.77
C CYS A 11 15.82 12.44 21.30
N LEU A 12 14.91 12.44 22.29
CA LEU A 12 14.40 13.62 23.00
C LEU A 12 15.44 14.30 23.91
N LEU A 13 16.66 13.76 24.03
CA LEU A 13 17.75 14.32 24.85
C LEU A 13 18.91 14.93 24.03
N SER A 14 18.71 15.13 22.72
CA SER A 14 19.72 15.72 21.83
C SER A 14 19.85 17.24 22.00
N GLN A 15 21.04 17.80 21.70
CA GLN A 15 21.25 19.26 21.67
C GLN A 15 20.28 19.96 20.70
N ALA A 16 19.97 19.32 19.57
CA ALA A 16 18.99 19.81 18.61
C ALA A 16 17.58 19.95 19.25
N PHE A 17 17.14 18.96 20.04
CA PHE A 17 15.86 19.03 20.74
C PHE A 17 15.84 20.10 21.83
N GLN A 18 16.92 20.25 22.60
CA GLN A 18 17.04 21.32 23.60
C GLN A 18 16.91 22.70 22.96
N GLY A 19 17.52 22.91 21.79
CA GLY A 19 17.38 24.14 21.02
C GLY A 19 15.94 24.43 20.59
N VAL A 20 15.20 23.41 20.14
CA VAL A 20 13.77 23.52 19.80
C VAL A 20 12.95 23.87 21.05
N PHE A 21 13.21 23.20 22.17
CA PHE A 21 12.50 23.44 23.43
C PHE A 21 12.71 24.87 23.94
N GLN A 22 13.96 25.36 23.94
CA GLN A 22 14.27 26.72 24.36
C GLN A 22 13.60 27.76 23.46
N LYS A 23 13.69 27.61 22.13
CA LYS A 23 13.03 28.50 21.18
C LYS A 23 11.50 28.47 21.34
N ALA A 24 10.91 27.31 21.64
CA ALA A 24 9.48 27.20 21.90
C ALA A 24 9.04 27.96 23.16
N MET A 25 9.85 27.94 24.22
CA MET A 25 9.60 28.74 25.43
C MET A 25 9.71 30.25 25.19
N GLU A 26 10.70 30.67 24.39
CA GLU A 26 10.91 32.07 24.00
C GLU A 26 9.76 32.60 23.11
N ARG A 27 9.26 31.76 22.18
CA ARG A 27 8.14 32.10 21.28
C ARG A 27 6.78 32.07 21.97
N ALA A 28 6.65 31.39 23.12
CA ALA A 28 5.38 31.26 23.82
C ALA A 28 4.85 32.64 24.27
N ALA A 29 3.56 32.91 24.00
CA ALA A 29 2.94 34.18 24.35
C ALA A 29 2.98 34.45 25.87
N PRO A 30 3.35 35.66 26.31
CA PRO A 30 3.29 36.04 27.72
C PRO A 30 1.83 36.03 28.20
N ALA A 31 1.61 35.74 29.48
CA ALA A 31 0.29 35.75 30.09
C ALA A 31 0.36 36.35 31.49
N GLU A 32 -0.70 37.04 31.91
CA GLU A 32 -0.76 37.76 33.19
C GLU A 32 -0.90 36.81 34.40
N SER A 33 -1.47 35.62 34.19
CA SER A 33 -1.62 34.60 35.24
C SER A 33 -0.67 33.42 35.03
N LEU A 34 -0.24 32.79 36.13
CA LEU A 34 0.59 31.58 36.05
C LEU A 34 -0.13 30.46 35.28
N ALA A 35 -1.44 30.28 35.52
CA ALA A 35 -2.24 29.29 34.81
C ALA A 35 -2.28 29.56 33.30
N GLY A 36 -2.50 30.82 32.90
CA GLY A 36 -2.46 31.21 31.49
C GLY A 36 -1.07 31.02 30.87
N ARG A 37 0.00 31.30 31.62
CA ARG A 37 1.37 31.13 31.13
C ARG A 37 1.73 29.66 30.93
N VAL A 38 1.30 28.79 31.83
CA VAL A 38 1.48 27.34 31.70
C VAL A 38 0.77 26.84 30.43
N LEU A 39 -0.48 27.25 30.19
CA LEU A 39 -1.20 26.88 28.96
C LEU A 39 -0.47 27.34 27.69
N SER A 40 -0.03 28.60 27.63
CA SER A 40 0.72 29.13 26.48
C SER A 40 2.05 28.40 26.25
N LEU A 41 2.76 28.03 27.32
CA LEU A 41 4.00 27.26 27.23
C LEU A 41 3.73 25.85 26.72
N THR A 42 2.75 25.14 27.30
CA THR A 42 2.38 23.79 26.88
C THR A 42 1.95 23.76 25.41
N ASP A 43 1.16 24.72 24.96
CA ASP A 43 0.72 24.81 23.56
C ASP A 43 1.90 25.06 22.60
N SER A 44 2.77 26.02 22.93
CA SER A 44 3.95 26.37 22.11
C SER A 44 4.95 25.21 22.02
N ILE A 45 5.24 24.56 23.16
CA ILE A 45 6.17 23.43 23.23
C ILE A 45 5.60 22.24 22.46
N THR A 46 4.35 21.86 22.71
CA THR A 46 3.71 20.72 22.03
C THR A 46 3.73 20.91 20.52
N PHE A 47 3.36 22.10 20.05
CA PHE A 47 3.32 22.38 18.61
C PHE A 47 4.72 22.43 17.98
N SER A 48 5.70 23.05 18.65
CA SER A 48 7.08 23.12 18.13
C SER A 48 7.73 21.73 18.04
N VAL A 49 7.50 20.88 19.04
CA VAL A 49 8.00 19.49 19.04
C VAL A 49 7.30 18.66 17.97
N PHE A 50 5.98 18.83 17.82
CA PHE A 50 5.21 18.20 16.75
C PHE A 50 5.78 18.58 15.37
N GLN A 51 5.99 19.87 15.11
CA GLN A 51 6.55 20.36 13.85
C GLN A 51 7.96 19.82 13.61
N TYR A 52 8.85 19.91 14.60
CA TYR A 52 10.21 19.39 14.49
C TYR A 52 10.24 17.90 14.14
N THR A 53 9.37 17.12 14.76
CA THR A 53 9.26 15.68 14.51
C THR A 53 8.65 15.41 13.13
N ALA A 54 7.53 16.05 12.79
CA ALA A 54 6.81 15.85 11.54
C ALA A 54 7.65 16.20 10.30
N ARG A 55 8.62 17.12 10.39
CA ARG A 55 9.56 17.45 9.30
C ARG A 55 10.47 16.28 8.92
N GLY A 56 10.83 15.42 9.88
CA GLY A 56 11.67 14.25 9.67
C GLY A 56 10.90 12.97 9.36
N LEU A 57 9.56 13.03 9.30
CA LEU A 57 8.70 11.90 8.95
C LEU A 57 8.34 11.93 7.47
N PHE A 58 8.12 10.75 6.89
CA PHE A 58 7.48 10.62 5.59
C PHE A 58 6.00 11.02 5.68
N GLU A 59 5.42 11.51 4.59
CA GLU A 59 4.03 11.96 4.52
C GLU A 59 3.05 10.86 4.96
N ARG A 60 3.36 9.60 4.64
CA ARG A 60 2.56 8.44 5.04
C ARG A 60 2.50 8.23 6.56
N ASP A 61 3.50 8.68 7.30
CA ASP A 61 3.67 8.43 8.74
C ASP A 61 3.19 9.61 9.61
N LYS A 62 3.05 10.82 9.03
CA LYS A 62 2.63 12.03 9.76
C LYS A 62 1.27 11.88 10.43
N LEU A 63 0.29 11.30 9.74
CA LEU A 63 -1.04 11.08 10.32
C LEU A 63 -1.00 10.07 11.48
N THR A 64 -0.22 9.00 11.35
CA THR A 64 -0.01 7.99 12.40
C THR A 64 0.59 8.64 13.65
N PHE A 65 1.61 9.47 13.49
CA PHE A 65 2.22 10.22 14.59
C PHE A 65 1.24 11.20 15.24
N SER A 66 0.50 11.95 14.43
CA SER A 66 -0.51 12.91 14.91
C SER A 66 -1.62 12.20 15.70
N ALA A 67 -2.07 11.05 15.22
CA ALA A 67 -3.08 10.23 15.89
C ALA A 67 -2.55 9.72 17.25
N GLN A 68 -1.35 9.14 17.26
CA GLN A 68 -0.74 8.63 18.49
C GLN A 68 -0.51 9.75 19.52
N LEU A 69 0.04 10.89 19.11
CA LEU A 69 0.21 12.04 19.98
C LEU A 69 -1.12 12.47 20.62
N THR A 70 -2.17 12.55 19.80
CA THR A 70 -3.50 12.93 20.26
C THR A 70 -4.07 11.91 21.25
N PHE A 71 -3.99 10.60 20.94
CA PHE A 71 -4.47 9.56 21.84
C PHE A 71 -3.74 9.57 23.19
N GLN A 72 -2.41 9.71 23.20
CA GLN A 72 -1.65 9.74 24.44
C GLN A 72 -1.99 10.97 25.31
N ILE A 73 -2.13 12.16 24.69
CA ILE A 73 -2.55 13.38 25.42
C ILE A 73 -3.93 13.16 26.05
N LEU A 74 -4.88 12.63 25.30
CA LEU A 74 -6.24 12.43 25.77
C LEU A 74 -6.33 11.33 26.85
N LEU A 75 -5.53 10.26 26.74
CA LEU A 75 -5.41 9.23 27.79
C LEU A 75 -4.83 9.81 29.08
N MET A 76 -3.76 10.60 28.99
CA MET A 76 -3.14 11.26 30.14
C MET A 76 -4.12 12.21 30.83
N ASN A 77 -4.95 12.90 30.05
CA ASN A 77 -6.01 13.78 30.55
C ASN A 77 -7.27 13.04 31.01
N LYS A 78 -7.35 11.72 30.80
CA LYS A 78 -8.55 10.88 31.06
C LYS A 78 -9.80 11.34 30.30
N GLU A 79 -9.61 11.87 29.09
CA GLU A 79 -10.68 12.34 28.21
C GLU A 79 -11.24 11.25 27.29
N ILE A 80 -10.54 10.12 27.17
CA ILE A 80 -10.97 8.96 26.38
C ILE A 80 -10.87 7.66 27.18
N ASP A 81 -11.74 6.72 26.85
CA ASP A 81 -11.78 5.40 27.47
C ASP A 81 -10.72 4.47 26.83
N PRO A 82 -9.84 3.82 27.63
CA PRO A 82 -8.85 2.89 27.12
C PRO A 82 -9.43 1.66 26.38
N ALA A 83 -10.58 1.15 26.81
CA ALA A 83 -11.23 0.00 26.18
C ALA A 83 -11.83 0.37 24.82
N GLU A 84 -12.39 1.59 24.67
CA GLU A 84 -12.86 2.09 23.38
C GLU A 84 -11.69 2.29 22.41
N LEU A 85 -10.55 2.79 22.90
CA LEU A 85 -9.34 2.93 22.10
C LEU A 85 -8.79 1.55 21.67
N ASP A 86 -8.75 0.57 22.57
CA ASP A 86 -8.33 -0.79 22.24
C ASP A 86 -9.22 -1.42 21.15
N PHE A 87 -10.54 -1.21 21.21
CA PHE A 87 -11.45 -1.61 20.14
C PHE A 87 -11.08 -0.95 18.80
N LEU A 88 -10.83 0.36 18.78
CA LEU A 88 -10.47 1.07 17.56
C LEU A 88 -9.18 0.50 16.94
N LEU A 89 -8.18 0.20 17.77
CA LEU A 89 -6.86 -0.25 17.34
C LEU A 89 -6.83 -1.73 16.94
N ARG A 90 -7.44 -2.62 17.72
CA ARG A 90 -7.43 -4.08 17.47
C ARG A 90 -8.56 -4.55 16.57
N TYR A 91 -9.70 -3.86 16.61
CA TYR A 91 -10.92 -4.22 15.89
C TYR A 91 -11.32 -5.70 16.05
N PRO A 92 -11.74 -6.12 17.26
CA PRO A 92 -12.03 -7.52 17.59
C PRO A 92 -13.38 -7.98 17.01
N ALA A 93 -13.49 -8.04 15.67
CA ALA A 93 -14.71 -8.47 14.99
C ALA A 93 -15.06 -9.93 15.33
N GLN A 94 -16.31 -10.18 15.71
CA GLN A 94 -16.81 -11.53 15.96
C GLN A 94 -16.88 -12.35 14.65
N SER A 95 -16.37 -13.57 14.67
CA SER A 95 -16.41 -14.51 13.55
C SER A 95 -17.73 -15.28 13.49
N GLY A 96 -18.11 -15.76 12.30
CA GLY A 96 -19.27 -16.65 12.12
C GLY A 96 -20.65 -15.96 12.23
N VAL A 97 -20.69 -14.64 12.20
CA VAL A 97 -21.95 -13.87 12.16
C VAL A 97 -22.26 -13.42 10.73
N THR A 98 -23.52 -13.48 10.34
CA THR A 98 -23.98 -12.99 9.03
C THR A 98 -24.62 -11.62 9.19
N SER A 99 -24.30 -10.70 8.28
CA SER A 99 -24.93 -9.39 8.22
C SER A 99 -26.41 -9.52 7.86
N PRO A 100 -27.35 -8.94 8.64
CA PRO A 100 -28.76 -8.90 8.28
C PRO A 100 -29.06 -7.84 7.21
N VAL A 101 -28.06 -7.04 6.81
CA VAL A 101 -28.19 -5.94 5.85
C VAL A 101 -27.19 -6.09 4.69
N GLU A 102 -27.65 -5.85 3.46
CA GLU A 102 -26.85 -6.06 2.24
C GLU A 102 -25.67 -5.08 2.07
N PHE A 103 -25.70 -3.93 2.76
CA PHE A 103 -24.68 -2.88 2.60
C PHE A 103 -23.48 -3.02 3.55
N LEU A 104 -23.49 -4.04 4.42
CA LEU A 104 -22.36 -4.38 5.31
C LEU A 104 -21.92 -5.82 5.06
N SER A 105 -20.61 -6.06 5.13
CA SER A 105 -20.06 -7.41 5.11
C SER A 105 -20.25 -8.11 6.46
N ASP A 106 -20.17 -9.43 6.46
CA ASP A 106 -20.19 -10.26 7.67
C ASP A 106 -19.09 -9.84 8.67
N HIS A 107 -17.90 -9.49 8.17
CA HIS A 107 -16.80 -9.01 8.99
C HIS A 107 -17.08 -7.62 9.63
N ALA A 108 -17.65 -6.69 8.86
CA ALA A 108 -18.09 -5.40 9.38
C ALA A 108 -19.17 -5.60 10.47
N TRP A 109 -20.10 -6.51 10.23
CA TRP A 109 -21.13 -6.87 11.19
C TRP A 109 -20.57 -7.50 12.47
N GLY A 110 -19.55 -8.36 12.35
CA GLY A 110 -18.79 -8.87 13.48
C GLY A 110 -18.21 -7.77 14.36
N GLY A 111 -17.70 -6.70 13.76
CA GLY A 111 -17.24 -5.50 14.47
C GLY A 111 -18.38 -4.76 15.17
N ILE A 112 -19.53 -4.60 14.51
CA ILE A 112 -20.74 -4.00 15.11
C ILE A 112 -21.23 -4.82 16.31
N LYS A 113 -21.21 -6.16 16.23
CA LYS A 113 -21.59 -7.05 17.34
C LYS A 113 -20.64 -6.94 18.52
N ALA A 114 -19.33 -6.91 18.26
CA ALA A 114 -18.32 -6.66 19.28
C ALA A 114 -18.52 -5.29 19.94
N LEU A 115 -18.75 -4.25 19.16
CA LEU A 115 -18.99 -2.90 19.68
C LEU A 115 -20.27 -2.85 20.52
N SER A 116 -21.36 -3.47 20.05
CA SER A 116 -22.65 -3.53 20.76
C SER A 116 -22.62 -4.25 22.10
N SER A 117 -21.56 -5.00 22.39
CA SER A 117 -21.32 -5.64 23.69
C SER A 117 -20.85 -4.67 24.77
N MET A 118 -20.29 -3.53 24.36
CA MET A 118 -19.90 -2.44 25.25
C MET A 118 -21.12 -1.61 25.68
N GLU A 119 -21.13 -1.17 26.93
CA GLU A 119 -22.29 -0.49 27.53
C GLU A 119 -22.75 0.73 26.73
N GLU A 120 -21.80 1.55 26.28
CA GLU A 120 -22.06 2.78 25.52
C GLU A 120 -22.68 2.52 24.14
N PHE A 121 -22.48 1.35 23.54
CA PHE A 121 -22.95 1.05 22.18
C PHE A 121 -24.11 0.06 22.14
N ARG A 122 -24.72 -0.21 23.30
CA ARG A 122 -25.85 -1.13 23.41
C ARG A 122 -26.96 -0.77 22.40
N ASN A 123 -27.47 -1.79 21.71
CA ASN A 123 -28.49 -1.69 20.66
C ASN A 123 -28.04 -1.05 19.33
N LEU A 124 -26.74 -0.81 19.09
CA LEU A 124 -26.26 -0.34 17.78
C LEU A 124 -26.64 -1.31 16.66
N ASP A 125 -26.40 -2.60 16.88
CA ASP A 125 -26.82 -3.67 15.97
C ASP A 125 -28.33 -3.63 15.65
N ARG A 126 -29.16 -3.55 16.69
CA ARG A 126 -30.63 -3.49 16.55
C ARG A 126 -31.11 -2.25 15.81
N ASP A 127 -30.48 -1.09 16.03
CA ASP A 127 -30.85 0.13 15.30
C ASP A 127 -30.39 0.09 13.83
N ILE A 128 -29.22 -0.48 13.53
CA ILE A 128 -28.79 -0.67 12.14
C ILE A 128 -29.78 -1.55 11.38
N GLU A 129 -30.26 -2.62 12.01
CA GLU A 129 -31.28 -3.50 11.44
C GLU A 129 -32.64 -2.80 11.31
N GLY A 130 -33.13 -2.19 12.38
CA GLY A 130 -34.44 -1.52 12.41
C GLY A 130 -34.53 -0.26 11.55
N SER A 131 -33.41 0.43 11.34
CA SER A 131 -33.30 1.69 10.59
C SER A 131 -32.43 1.56 9.34
N ALA A 132 -32.39 0.36 8.72
CA ALA A 132 -31.48 0.01 7.62
C ALA A 132 -31.39 1.07 6.50
N LYS A 133 -32.51 1.69 6.10
CA LYS A 133 -32.50 2.73 5.03
C LYS A 133 -31.64 3.96 5.38
N ARG A 134 -31.65 4.40 6.64
CA ARG A 134 -30.88 5.58 7.09
C ARG A 134 -29.39 5.25 7.19
N TRP A 135 -29.07 4.10 7.75
CA TRP A 135 -27.70 3.61 7.85
C TRP A 135 -27.11 3.31 6.47
N LYS A 136 -27.90 2.72 5.57
CA LYS A 136 -27.51 2.54 4.16
C LYS A 136 -27.13 3.87 3.54
N LYS A 137 -27.95 4.92 3.67
CA LYS A 137 -27.63 6.26 3.15
C LYS A 137 -26.30 6.80 3.72
N PHE A 138 -26.08 6.66 5.02
CA PHE A 138 -24.85 7.10 5.68
C PHE A 138 -23.62 6.33 5.16
N VAL A 139 -23.68 4.99 5.13
CA VAL A 139 -22.61 4.12 4.60
C VAL A 139 -22.37 4.39 3.11
N GLU A 140 -23.44 4.66 2.36
CA GLU A 140 -23.39 4.96 0.93
C GLU A 140 -22.87 6.37 0.60
N SER A 141 -22.77 7.27 1.57
CA SER A 141 -22.14 8.59 1.41
C SER A 141 -20.69 8.51 0.94
N GLU A 142 -20.24 9.51 0.20
CA GLU A 142 -18.83 9.65 -0.20
C GLU A 142 -17.95 10.05 0.98
N CYS A 143 -18.45 10.97 1.83
CA CYS A 143 -17.74 11.53 2.99
C CYS A 143 -18.55 11.32 4.30
N PRO A 144 -18.80 10.06 4.72
CA PRO A 144 -19.58 9.75 5.92
C PRO A 144 -19.02 10.38 7.20
N GLU A 145 -17.70 10.61 7.26
CA GLU A 145 -17.05 11.27 8.40
C GLU A 145 -17.51 12.73 8.60
N LYS A 146 -18.04 13.38 7.55
CA LYS A 146 -18.62 14.72 7.60
C LYS A 146 -20.13 14.72 7.80
N GLU A 147 -20.77 13.56 7.69
CA GLU A 147 -22.21 13.43 7.86
C GLU A 147 -22.59 13.35 9.34
N ARG A 148 -23.80 13.80 9.64
CA ARG A 148 -24.36 13.68 10.99
C ARG A 148 -24.87 12.25 11.19
N PHE A 149 -24.38 11.58 12.23
CA PHE A 149 -24.79 10.21 12.54
C PHE A 149 -26.31 10.09 12.74
N PRO A 150 -26.91 8.93 12.39
CA PRO A 150 -28.34 8.70 12.61
C PRO A 150 -28.74 8.76 14.09
N GLN A 151 -29.97 9.21 14.35
CA GLN A 151 -30.63 9.14 15.66
C GLN A 151 -29.78 9.72 16.82
N ASP A 152 -29.61 8.97 17.91
CA ASP A 152 -28.89 9.35 19.12
C ASP A 152 -27.39 9.10 19.02
N TRP A 153 -26.93 8.38 17.99
CA TRP A 153 -25.50 8.14 17.72
C TRP A 153 -24.72 9.43 17.40
N LYS A 154 -25.42 10.50 17.00
CA LYS A 154 -24.84 11.85 16.82
C LYS A 154 -24.34 12.47 18.13
N ASN A 155 -24.81 12.00 19.29
CA ASN A 155 -24.43 12.52 20.60
C ASN A 155 -23.19 11.81 21.19
N LYS A 156 -22.68 10.79 20.48
CA LYS A 156 -21.49 10.05 20.90
C LYS A 156 -20.22 10.90 20.83
N SER A 157 -19.27 10.56 21.68
CA SER A 157 -17.96 11.22 21.72
C SER A 157 -17.24 11.09 20.38
N ALA A 158 -16.23 11.92 20.13
CA ALA A 158 -15.44 11.84 18.90
C ALA A 158 -14.76 10.47 18.74
N LEU A 159 -14.27 9.86 19.83
CA LEU A 159 -13.68 8.51 19.80
C LEU A 159 -14.74 7.45 19.50
N GLN A 160 -15.90 7.52 20.14
CA GLN A 160 -16.99 6.58 19.91
C GLN A 160 -17.50 6.63 18.46
N ARG A 161 -17.58 7.84 17.87
CA ARG A 161 -17.90 8.01 16.43
C ARG A 161 -16.84 7.37 15.53
N LEU A 162 -15.56 7.46 15.89
CA LEU A 162 -14.48 6.74 15.18
C LEU A 162 -14.66 5.23 15.27
N CYS A 163 -15.00 4.68 16.44
CA CYS A 163 -15.25 3.23 16.61
C CYS A 163 -16.39 2.74 15.71
N ILE A 164 -17.49 3.49 15.62
CA ILE A 164 -18.61 3.13 14.73
C ILE A 164 -18.16 3.24 13.26
N LEU A 165 -17.48 4.33 12.87
CA LEU A 165 -17.02 4.51 11.50
C LEU A 165 -16.00 3.44 11.09
N ARG A 166 -15.15 2.99 12.01
CA ARG A 166 -14.21 1.89 11.80
C ARG A 166 -14.89 0.61 11.34
N ALA A 167 -16.05 0.29 11.91
CA ALA A 167 -16.85 -0.86 11.52
C ALA A 167 -17.60 -0.67 10.19
N LEU A 168 -18.09 0.55 9.92
CA LEU A 168 -18.93 0.84 8.77
C LEU A 168 -18.16 1.16 7.48
N ARG A 169 -17.11 1.99 7.59
CA ARG A 169 -16.36 2.60 6.49
C ARG A 169 -14.88 2.73 6.85
N PRO A 170 -14.14 1.60 6.94
CA PRO A 170 -12.72 1.61 7.33
C PRO A 170 -11.85 2.43 6.35
N ASP A 171 -12.26 2.56 5.09
CA ASP A 171 -11.61 3.42 4.09
C ASP A 171 -11.63 4.92 4.46
N ARG A 172 -12.58 5.36 5.28
CA ARG A 172 -12.72 6.78 5.68
C ARG A 172 -12.10 7.09 7.04
N VAL A 173 -11.64 6.08 7.76
CA VAL A 173 -10.99 6.25 9.07
C VAL A 173 -9.77 7.18 9.01
N PRO A 174 -8.89 7.17 7.98
CA PRO A 174 -7.79 8.14 7.92
C PRO A 174 -8.29 9.59 7.84
N CYS A 175 -9.38 9.84 7.10
CA CYS A 175 -10.01 11.16 7.05
C CYS A 175 -10.65 11.51 8.40
N ALA A 176 -11.33 10.56 9.03
CA ALA A 176 -11.98 10.80 10.32
C ALA A 176 -10.97 11.00 11.47
N ILE A 177 -9.83 10.29 11.45
CA ILE A 177 -8.73 10.50 12.40
C ILE A 177 -8.15 11.91 12.22
N ARG A 178 -7.97 12.35 10.97
CA ARG A 178 -7.53 13.72 10.69
C ARG A 178 -8.52 14.73 11.29
N ASP A 179 -9.80 14.57 11.03
CA ASP A 179 -10.84 15.45 11.57
C ASP A 179 -10.91 15.37 13.11
N PHE A 180 -10.66 14.20 13.71
CA PHE A 180 -10.54 14.02 15.16
C PHE A 180 -9.35 14.76 15.75
N VAL A 181 -8.17 14.70 15.11
CA VAL A 181 -6.98 15.45 15.53
C VAL A 181 -7.24 16.95 15.42
N GLU A 182 -7.90 17.40 14.36
CA GLU A 182 -8.30 18.80 14.19
C GLU A 182 -9.29 19.25 15.27
N GLU A 183 -10.28 18.43 15.62
CA GLU A 183 -11.25 18.71 16.70
C GLU A 183 -10.56 18.83 18.07
N LYS A 184 -9.55 17.99 18.36
CA LYS A 184 -8.95 17.85 19.69
C LYS A 184 -7.71 18.70 19.92
N LEU A 185 -6.82 18.81 18.94
CA LEU A 185 -5.58 19.59 19.05
C LEU A 185 -5.59 20.87 18.19
N GLY A 186 -6.53 20.98 17.24
CA GLY A 186 -6.66 22.12 16.34
C GLY A 186 -6.06 21.90 14.95
N SER A 187 -6.49 22.72 13.99
CA SER A 187 -6.12 22.63 12.57
C SER A 187 -4.61 22.67 12.30
N LYS A 188 -3.83 23.34 13.18
CA LYS A 188 -2.37 23.44 13.06
C LYS A 188 -1.66 22.07 13.08
N TYR A 189 -2.26 21.03 13.68
CA TYR A 189 -1.71 19.67 13.71
C TYR A 189 -2.04 18.82 12.47
N VAL A 190 -2.87 19.35 11.58
CA VAL A 190 -3.38 18.65 10.40
C VAL A 190 -2.95 19.30 9.09
N VAL A 191 -2.67 20.61 9.11
CA VAL A 191 -2.25 21.36 7.91
C VAL A 191 -0.85 20.91 7.49
N GLY A 192 -0.78 20.10 6.44
CA GLY A 192 0.44 19.57 5.82
C GLY A 192 1.22 20.57 4.96
N ARG A 193 1.23 21.87 5.29
CA ARG A 193 2.12 22.79 4.57
C ARG A 193 3.57 22.47 4.93
N SER A 194 4.37 22.15 3.93
CA SER A 194 5.82 22.14 4.06
C SER A 194 6.26 23.50 4.59
N LEU A 195 6.94 23.51 5.73
CA LEU A 195 7.53 24.73 6.26
C LEU A 195 8.56 25.26 5.27
N ASP A 196 8.56 26.58 5.06
CA ASP A 196 9.56 27.21 4.18
C ASP A 196 10.95 26.84 4.69
N PHE A 197 11.84 26.46 3.78
CA PHE A 197 13.21 26.07 4.13
C PHE A 197 13.90 27.17 4.95
N ALA A 198 13.61 28.45 4.67
CA ALA A 198 14.13 29.57 5.45
C ALA A 198 13.77 29.49 6.94
N THR A 199 12.55 29.08 7.29
CA THR A 199 12.12 28.95 8.70
C THR A 199 12.84 27.81 9.40
N THR A 200 13.14 26.72 8.68
CA THR A 200 13.92 25.60 9.23
C THR A 200 15.40 25.97 9.33
N PHE A 201 15.90 26.78 8.41
CA PHE A 201 17.27 27.29 8.41
C PHE A 201 17.58 28.14 9.65
N GLU A 202 16.63 28.94 10.16
CA GLU A 202 16.75 29.68 11.42
C GLU A 202 16.99 28.79 12.64
N GLU A 203 16.59 27.52 12.56
CA GLU A 203 16.81 26.54 13.62
C GLU A 203 18.22 25.96 13.59
N SER A 204 18.92 26.06 12.46
CA SER A 204 20.25 25.51 12.23
C SER A 204 21.39 26.37 12.78
N GLY A 205 22.52 25.74 13.05
CA GLY A 205 23.73 26.38 13.56
C GLY A 205 24.98 25.56 13.26
N PRO A 206 26.17 26.05 13.67
CA PRO A 206 27.44 25.34 13.47
C PRO A 206 27.46 23.91 14.05
N GLY A 207 26.81 23.70 15.19
CA GLY A 207 26.67 22.38 15.83
C GLY A 207 25.39 21.62 15.51
N THR A 208 24.53 22.17 14.64
CA THR A 208 23.23 21.57 14.29
C THR A 208 23.12 21.47 12.76
N PRO A 209 23.68 20.41 12.15
CA PRO A 209 23.58 20.19 10.72
C PRO A 209 22.12 19.99 10.26
N MET A 210 21.86 20.18 8.97
CA MET A 210 20.59 19.78 8.35
C MET A 210 20.78 18.48 7.58
N PHE A 211 19.90 17.51 7.83
CA PHE A 211 19.93 16.19 7.24
C PHE A 211 18.71 16.00 6.34
N PHE A 212 18.93 15.87 5.05
CA PHE A 212 17.90 15.58 4.06
C PHE A 212 17.75 14.08 3.87
N ILE A 213 16.56 13.57 4.20
CA ILE A 213 16.15 12.20 3.91
C ILE A 213 15.63 12.20 2.47
N LEU A 214 16.36 11.51 1.59
CA LEU A 214 16.05 11.47 0.16
C LEU A 214 15.01 10.41 -0.13
N SER A 215 14.00 10.80 -0.92
CA SER A 215 13.21 9.85 -1.68
C SER A 215 13.78 9.71 -3.09
N PRO A 216 13.68 8.53 -3.73
CA PRO A 216 14.16 8.33 -5.09
C PRO A 216 13.63 9.41 -6.06
N GLY A 217 14.52 10.02 -6.82
CA GLY A 217 14.17 11.03 -7.84
C GLY A 217 13.85 12.43 -7.30
N VAL A 218 14.22 12.75 -6.06
CA VAL A 218 14.09 14.09 -5.47
C VAL A 218 15.45 14.67 -5.14
N ASP A 219 15.70 15.91 -5.58
CA ASP A 219 16.91 16.67 -5.28
C ASP A 219 16.62 17.78 -4.26
N PRO A 220 17.07 17.66 -3.00
CA PRO A 220 16.81 18.66 -1.95
C PRO A 220 17.69 19.91 -2.08
N LEU A 221 18.70 19.90 -2.96
CA LEU A 221 19.72 20.95 -3.00
C LEU A 221 19.22 22.22 -3.65
N LYS A 222 18.20 22.12 -4.52
CA LYS A 222 17.59 23.28 -5.17
C LYS A 222 17.12 24.31 -4.15
N ASP A 223 16.56 23.89 -3.02
CA ASP A 223 16.11 24.80 -1.96
C ASP A 223 17.27 25.42 -1.19
N VAL A 224 18.32 24.63 -0.90
CA VAL A 224 19.56 25.12 -0.26
C VAL A 224 20.24 26.17 -1.14
N GLU A 225 20.40 25.90 -2.43
CA GLU A 225 21.02 26.82 -3.39
C GLU A 225 20.18 28.07 -3.65
N LYS A 226 18.86 27.93 -3.70
CA LYS A 226 17.93 29.06 -3.83
C LYS A 226 18.02 29.99 -2.62
N HIS A 227 18.06 29.43 -1.41
CA HIS A 227 18.21 30.21 -0.19
C HIS A 227 19.62 30.79 -0.05
N GLY A 228 20.65 30.01 -0.37
CA GLY A 228 22.05 30.44 -0.40
C GLY A 228 22.26 31.63 -1.32
N ARG A 229 21.70 31.60 -2.54
CA ARG A 229 21.72 32.75 -3.47
C ARG A 229 21.14 34.03 -2.87
N LYS A 230 20.06 33.94 -2.09
CA LYS A 230 19.48 35.11 -1.40
C LYS A 230 20.40 35.67 -0.31
N LEU A 231 21.17 34.81 0.34
CA LEU A 231 22.10 35.17 1.42
C LEU A 231 23.55 35.38 0.95
N GLY A 232 23.82 35.29 -0.35
CA GLY A 232 25.16 35.47 -0.93
C GLY A 232 26.08 34.24 -0.84
N TYR A 233 25.56 33.07 -0.49
CA TYR A 233 26.28 31.79 -0.50
C TYR A 233 26.12 31.10 -1.85
N THR A 234 27.17 31.15 -2.68
CA THR A 234 27.15 30.61 -4.05
C THR A 234 28.50 30.00 -4.43
N PHE A 235 28.49 29.10 -5.42
CA PHE A 235 29.71 28.54 -5.99
C PHE A 235 30.65 29.63 -6.54
N ASN A 236 30.09 30.66 -7.16
CA ASN A 236 30.84 31.78 -7.72
C ASN A 236 31.61 32.56 -6.64
N HIS A 237 31.01 32.69 -5.44
CA HIS A 237 31.62 33.37 -4.29
C HIS A 237 32.56 32.45 -3.50
N ARG A 238 32.69 31.17 -3.90
CA ARG A 238 33.55 30.15 -3.24
C ARG A 238 33.27 29.94 -1.75
N ASN A 239 32.06 30.33 -1.30
CA ASN A 239 31.58 30.17 0.08
C ASN A 239 30.48 29.10 0.20
N LEU A 240 30.18 28.40 -0.89
CA LEU A 240 29.34 27.21 -0.92
C LEU A 240 30.15 26.05 -1.52
N HIS A 241 30.42 25.04 -0.72
CA HIS A 241 31.13 23.82 -1.13
C HIS A 241 30.13 22.69 -1.30
N ASN A 242 30.12 22.03 -2.46
CA ASN A 242 29.24 20.89 -2.73
C ASN A 242 30.07 19.67 -3.10
N VAL A 243 29.96 18.62 -2.30
CA VAL A 243 30.74 17.39 -2.44
C VAL A 243 29.77 16.21 -2.54
N SER A 244 29.71 15.59 -3.71
CA SER A 244 28.99 14.33 -3.91
C SER A 244 29.87 13.17 -3.48
N LEU A 245 29.49 12.47 -2.41
CA LEU A 245 30.31 11.43 -1.84
C LEU A 245 30.23 10.13 -2.65
N GLY A 246 31.38 9.52 -2.81
CA GLY A 246 31.65 8.27 -3.50
C GLY A 246 33.08 7.85 -3.17
N GLN A 247 33.61 6.86 -3.87
CA GLN A 247 34.96 6.35 -3.56
C GLN A 247 36.03 7.45 -3.66
N GLY A 248 36.70 7.76 -2.54
CA GLY A 248 37.83 8.69 -2.48
C GLY A 248 37.46 10.17 -2.30
N GLN A 249 36.18 10.52 -2.18
CA GLN A 249 35.72 11.90 -1.99
C GLN A 249 35.75 12.36 -0.53
N GLU A 250 36.04 11.47 0.42
CA GLU A 250 36.04 11.74 1.85
C GLU A 250 37.06 12.83 2.20
N VAL A 251 38.26 12.77 1.62
CA VAL A 251 39.33 13.76 1.87
C VAL A 251 38.92 15.16 1.43
N VAL A 252 38.20 15.27 0.31
CA VAL A 252 37.71 16.55 -0.22
C VAL A 252 36.63 17.12 0.71
N ALA A 253 35.72 16.26 1.19
CA ALA A 253 34.72 16.65 2.18
C ALA A 253 35.36 17.17 3.48
N GLU A 254 36.39 16.47 3.99
CA GLU A 254 37.09 16.88 5.21
C GLU A 254 37.78 18.24 5.04
N GLN A 255 38.40 18.51 3.89
CA GLN A 255 39.03 19.81 3.61
C GLN A 255 37.98 20.94 3.49
N ALA A 256 36.86 20.66 2.83
CA ALA A 256 35.76 21.63 2.72
C ALA A 256 35.19 22.00 4.09
N LEU A 257 35.03 21.02 4.98
CA LEU A 257 34.58 21.23 6.36
C LEU A 257 35.56 22.11 7.15
N ASP A 258 36.87 21.90 7.03
CA ASP A 258 37.88 22.72 7.74
C ASP A 258 37.87 24.18 7.30
N VAL A 259 37.83 24.41 5.99
CA VAL A 259 37.80 25.77 5.44
C VAL A 259 36.50 26.46 5.86
N ALA A 260 35.37 25.74 5.74
CA ALA A 260 34.08 26.30 6.07
C ALA A 260 33.91 26.61 7.56
N ALA A 261 34.46 25.77 8.44
CA ALA A 261 34.45 26.00 9.87
C ALA A 261 35.18 27.28 10.28
N LYS A 262 36.29 27.61 9.60
CA LYS A 262 37.09 28.81 9.86
C LYS A 262 36.47 30.08 9.24
N GLU A 263 36.06 29.99 7.98
CA GLU A 263 35.63 31.13 7.16
C GLU A 263 34.11 31.37 7.18
N GLY A 264 33.33 30.48 7.80
CA GLY A 264 31.86 30.61 7.86
C GLY A 264 31.15 30.23 6.56
N HIS A 265 31.70 29.28 5.80
CA HIS A 265 31.11 28.81 4.55
C HIS A 265 30.04 27.75 4.78
N TRP A 266 29.34 27.38 3.71
CA TRP A 266 28.36 26.31 3.70
C TRP A 266 28.93 25.07 3.02
N VAL A 267 28.68 23.89 3.58
CA VAL A 267 29.12 22.61 3.03
C VAL A 267 27.93 21.71 2.80
N ILE A 268 27.77 21.24 1.56
CA ILE A 268 26.80 20.24 1.15
C ILE A 268 27.54 18.93 0.93
N LEU A 269 27.19 17.89 1.69
CA LEU A 269 27.67 16.52 1.53
C LEU A 269 26.53 15.65 1.01
N GLN A 270 26.62 15.23 -0.25
CA GLN A 270 25.60 14.41 -0.88
C GLN A 270 25.92 12.92 -0.77
N ASN A 271 24.87 12.10 -0.73
CA ASN A 271 24.97 10.65 -0.81
C ASN A 271 25.88 10.04 0.26
N ILE A 272 25.80 10.53 1.51
CA ILE A 272 26.67 10.08 2.59
C ILE A 272 26.55 8.57 2.85
N HIS A 273 25.42 7.96 2.47
CA HIS A 273 25.17 6.53 2.54
C HIS A 273 26.14 5.68 1.70
N LEU A 274 26.75 6.24 0.65
CA LEU A 274 27.70 5.54 -0.20
C LEU A 274 29.09 5.36 0.45
N VAL A 275 29.37 6.07 1.55
CA VAL A 275 30.65 6.06 2.26
C VAL A 275 30.49 5.61 3.72
N ALA A 276 29.72 4.53 3.94
CA ALA A 276 29.34 4.02 5.25
C ALA A 276 30.51 3.88 6.25
N LYS A 277 31.69 3.44 5.80
CA LYS A 277 32.88 3.26 6.65
C LYS A 277 33.44 4.57 7.21
N TRP A 278 33.23 5.68 6.52
CA TRP A 278 33.74 7.00 6.94
C TRP A 278 32.75 7.74 7.86
N LEU A 279 31.48 7.32 7.92
CA LEU A 279 30.46 8.04 8.67
C LEU A 279 30.78 8.20 10.16
N SER A 280 31.42 7.22 10.81
CA SER A 280 31.85 7.35 12.21
C SER A 280 32.95 8.40 12.40
N SER A 281 33.79 8.62 11.39
CA SER A 281 34.80 9.71 11.41
C SER A 281 34.13 11.05 11.18
N LEU A 282 33.20 11.12 10.22
CA LEU A 282 32.39 12.31 9.96
C LEU A 282 31.61 12.75 11.19
N GLU A 283 30.98 11.82 11.93
CA GLU A 283 30.26 12.10 13.17
C GLU A 283 31.13 12.84 14.19
N LYS A 284 32.33 12.29 14.47
CA LYS A 284 33.30 12.92 15.38
C LYS A 284 33.76 14.29 14.87
N ARG A 285 33.94 14.43 13.56
CA ARG A 285 34.32 15.70 12.93
C ARG A 285 33.24 16.76 13.13
N LEU A 286 31.98 16.42 12.87
CA LEU A 286 30.85 17.33 13.02
C LEU A 286 30.67 17.77 14.48
N GLU A 287 30.87 16.86 15.44
CA GLU A 287 30.84 17.19 16.86
C GLU A 287 31.96 18.16 17.26
N GLN A 288 33.19 17.91 16.80
CA GLN A 288 34.34 18.80 17.04
C GLN A 288 34.12 20.18 16.42
N LEU A 289 33.73 20.24 15.15
CA LEU A 289 33.48 21.49 14.43
C LEU A 289 32.23 22.22 14.93
N GLY A 290 31.30 21.52 15.57
CA GLY A 290 30.14 22.15 16.21
C GLY A 290 30.53 23.11 17.34
N GLN A 291 31.72 22.95 17.92
CA GLN A 291 32.22 23.76 19.04
C GLN A 291 33.35 24.69 18.57
N GLY A 292 33.12 26.00 18.61
CA GLY A 292 34.16 27.00 18.33
C GLY A 292 34.39 27.37 16.86
N SER A 293 33.54 26.87 15.93
CA SER A 293 33.54 27.32 14.53
C SER A 293 32.85 28.67 14.33
N HIS A 294 33.05 29.26 13.15
CA HIS A 294 32.38 30.50 12.74
C HIS A 294 30.85 30.39 12.85
N ARG A 295 30.19 31.46 13.31
CA ARG A 295 28.74 31.46 13.60
C ARG A 295 27.87 31.12 12.38
N ASP A 296 28.33 31.48 11.19
CA ASP A 296 27.61 31.28 9.93
C ASP A 296 27.95 29.94 9.23
N PHE A 297 28.84 29.14 9.81
CA PHE A 297 29.15 27.79 9.32
C PHE A 297 27.89 26.92 9.32
N ARG A 298 27.59 26.28 8.18
CA ARG A 298 26.43 25.38 8.03
C ARG A 298 26.82 24.13 7.26
N VAL A 299 26.31 22.98 7.71
CA VAL A 299 26.48 21.69 7.05
C VAL A 299 25.12 21.12 6.65
N PHE A 300 25.03 20.70 5.39
CA PHE A 300 23.88 20.03 4.80
C PHE A 300 24.31 18.62 4.40
N LEU A 301 23.61 17.61 4.91
CA LEU A 301 23.85 16.20 4.64
C LEU A 301 22.67 15.65 3.86
N SER A 302 22.90 14.74 2.91
CA SER A 302 21.81 13.98 2.29
C SER A 302 22.13 12.49 2.19
N ALA A 303 21.11 11.67 2.47
CA ALA A 303 21.18 10.25 2.25
C ALA A 303 19.81 9.61 2.04
N GLU A 304 19.83 8.49 1.34
CA GLU A 304 18.68 7.60 1.25
C GLU A 304 18.53 6.82 2.57
N PRO A 305 17.29 6.58 3.02
CA PRO A 305 17.04 5.75 4.19
C PRO A 305 17.42 4.28 3.89
N ALA A 306 17.92 3.58 4.92
CA ALA A 306 18.18 2.15 4.80
C ALA A 306 16.88 1.36 4.58
N PRO A 307 16.89 0.30 3.75
CA PRO A 307 15.69 -0.48 3.44
C PRO A 307 15.13 -1.26 4.64
N CYS A 308 15.98 -1.64 5.60
CA CYS A 308 15.59 -2.26 6.86
C CYS A 308 16.45 -1.77 8.04
N LEU A 309 15.97 -1.98 9.26
CA LEU A 309 16.66 -1.62 10.51
C LEU A 309 18.06 -2.23 10.61
N GLU A 310 18.22 -3.49 10.22
CA GLU A 310 19.50 -4.21 10.24
C GLU A 310 20.54 -3.66 9.25
N SER A 311 20.06 -3.02 8.18
CA SER A 311 20.91 -2.38 7.16
C SER A 311 21.23 -0.91 7.46
N HIS A 312 20.83 -0.39 8.62
CA HIS A 312 21.05 0.99 8.98
C HIS A 312 22.53 1.27 9.27
N PHE A 313 23.16 2.10 8.43
CA PHE A 313 24.60 2.40 8.52
C PHE A 313 24.89 3.84 8.98
N ILE A 314 23.87 4.69 9.17
CA ILE A 314 24.08 6.09 9.56
C ILE A 314 24.28 6.15 11.08
N PRO A 315 25.39 6.72 11.57
CA PRO A 315 25.62 6.87 13.00
C PRO A 315 24.52 7.66 13.69
N GLN A 316 24.16 7.20 14.88
CA GLN A 316 23.06 7.76 15.65
C GLN A 316 23.31 9.23 16.04
N GLY A 317 24.54 9.62 16.36
CA GLY A 317 24.87 11.00 16.76
C GLY A 317 24.71 12.01 15.62
N ILE A 318 25.02 11.63 14.37
CA ILE A 318 24.72 12.47 13.19
C ILE A 318 23.23 12.77 13.16
N LEU A 319 22.40 11.74 13.30
CA LEU A 319 20.96 11.90 13.25
C LEU A 319 20.49 12.70 14.45
N GLN A 320 20.83 12.32 15.68
CA GLN A 320 20.40 13.02 16.89
C GLN A 320 20.69 14.52 16.86
N ASN A 321 21.89 14.92 16.40
CA ASN A 321 22.32 16.32 16.39
C ASN A 321 21.88 17.11 15.15
N SER A 322 21.25 16.47 14.16
CA SER A 322 20.79 17.14 12.94
C SER A 322 19.30 17.49 12.97
N ILE A 323 18.92 18.55 12.26
CA ILE A 323 17.52 18.82 11.88
C ILE A 323 17.19 17.95 10.67
N LYS A 324 16.18 17.09 10.78
CA LYS A 324 15.80 16.15 9.72
C LYS A 324 14.72 16.77 8.84
N ILE A 325 14.90 16.69 7.54
CA ILE A 325 13.96 17.17 6.53
C ILE A 325 13.73 16.05 5.53
N THR A 326 12.51 15.54 5.47
CA THR A 326 12.13 14.58 4.43
C THR A 326 11.80 15.30 3.14
N SER A 327 12.47 14.91 2.04
CA SER A 327 12.18 15.44 0.70
C SER A 327 11.49 14.35 -0.12
N GLU A 328 10.18 14.51 -0.32
CA GLU A 328 9.31 13.59 -1.06
C GLU A 328 8.75 14.26 -2.32
N ALA A 329 8.50 13.46 -3.36
CA ALA A 329 7.71 13.95 -4.48
C ALA A 329 6.30 14.29 -4.00
N PRO A 330 5.68 15.37 -4.53
CA PRO A 330 4.31 15.69 -4.18
C PRO A 330 3.40 14.51 -4.57
N THR A 331 2.33 14.32 -3.81
CA THR A 331 1.33 13.27 -4.08
C THR A 331 0.17 13.86 -4.85
N GLY A 332 -0.48 13.03 -5.67
CA GLY A 332 -1.62 13.42 -6.47
C GLY A 332 -1.27 13.80 -7.90
N ILE A 333 -2.23 13.55 -8.80
CA ILE A 333 -2.04 13.76 -10.25
C ILE A 333 -1.84 15.23 -10.60
N HIS A 334 -2.53 16.15 -9.90
CA HIS A 334 -2.41 17.59 -10.13
C HIS A 334 -0.98 18.09 -9.97
N ALA A 335 -0.36 17.83 -8.80
CA ALA A 335 0.99 18.28 -8.53
C ALA A 335 2.04 17.57 -9.40
N ASN A 336 1.86 16.27 -9.67
CA ASN A 336 2.78 15.52 -10.52
C ASN A 336 2.71 15.93 -12.00
N LEU A 337 1.55 16.35 -12.49
CA LEU A 337 1.41 16.82 -13.87
C LEU A 337 2.12 18.16 -14.09
N HIS A 338 1.98 19.12 -13.16
CA HIS A 338 2.80 20.34 -13.19
C HIS A 338 4.29 20.02 -13.10
N LYS A 339 4.68 19.15 -12.17
CA LYS A 339 6.09 18.74 -12.02
C LYS A 339 6.64 18.05 -13.29
N ALA A 340 5.80 17.31 -14.02
CA ALA A 340 6.19 16.71 -15.29
C ALA A 340 6.45 17.80 -16.35
N LEU A 341 5.59 18.81 -16.43
CA LEU A 341 5.75 19.96 -17.34
C LEU A 341 6.94 20.86 -16.98
N ASP A 342 7.24 21.03 -15.69
CA ASP A 342 8.38 21.83 -15.20
C ASP A 342 9.75 21.34 -15.68
N ASN A 343 9.83 20.14 -16.28
CA ASN A 343 11.05 19.66 -16.94
C ASN A 343 11.28 20.30 -18.32
N PHE A 344 10.33 21.07 -18.81
CA PHE A 344 10.33 21.68 -20.14
C PHE A 344 10.14 23.20 -20.05
N SER A 345 10.53 23.90 -21.10
CA SER A 345 10.43 25.36 -21.22
C SER A 345 9.60 25.77 -22.44
N GLN A 346 9.26 27.06 -22.54
CA GLN A 346 8.66 27.61 -23.75
C GLN A 346 9.50 27.29 -25.00
N ASP A 347 10.83 27.43 -24.91
CA ASP A 347 11.75 27.09 -26.00
C ASP A 347 11.63 25.62 -26.43
N THR A 348 11.37 24.72 -25.47
CA THR A 348 11.16 23.29 -25.77
C THR A 348 9.88 23.09 -26.58
N LEU A 349 8.79 23.79 -26.24
CA LEU A 349 7.51 23.69 -26.95
C LEU A 349 7.60 24.25 -28.39
N GLU A 350 8.54 25.14 -28.65
CA GLU A 350 8.75 25.83 -29.94
C GLU A 350 9.85 25.21 -30.80
N MET A 351 10.55 24.17 -30.31
CA MET A 351 11.70 23.62 -31.03
C MET A 351 11.32 22.80 -32.26
N CYS A 352 10.10 22.26 -32.34
CA CYS A 352 9.63 21.40 -33.43
C CYS A 352 8.80 22.17 -34.47
N SER A 353 9.05 21.92 -35.76
CA SER A 353 8.28 22.53 -36.86
C SER A 353 6.84 22.00 -36.95
N GLN A 354 6.60 20.77 -36.49
CA GLN A 354 5.28 20.16 -36.34
C GLN A 354 4.71 20.48 -34.95
N GLU A 355 4.44 21.76 -34.70
CA GLU A 355 4.08 22.26 -33.36
C GLU A 355 2.85 21.58 -32.77
N LYS A 356 1.80 21.35 -33.57
CA LYS A 356 0.54 20.77 -33.10
C LYS A 356 0.76 19.35 -32.61
N GLU A 357 1.40 18.52 -33.43
CA GLU A 357 1.70 17.12 -33.15
C GLU A 357 2.64 17.00 -31.95
N PHE A 358 3.72 17.78 -31.94
CA PHE A 358 4.73 17.74 -30.89
C PHE A 358 4.14 18.11 -29.52
N ARG A 359 3.43 19.24 -29.43
CA ARG A 359 2.88 19.73 -28.15
C ARG A 359 1.77 18.83 -27.61
N SER A 360 0.87 18.34 -28.47
CA SER A 360 -0.18 17.40 -28.06
C SER A 360 0.39 16.07 -27.54
N ILE A 361 1.40 15.50 -28.20
CA ILE A 361 2.02 14.25 -27.75
C ILE A 361 2.88 14.50 -26.50
N LEU A 362 3.60 15.62 -26.41
CA LEU A 362 4.36 16.01 -25.21
C LEU A 362 3.45 16.09 -23.98
N PHE A 363 2.30 16.78 -24.10
CA PHE A 363 1.35 16.86 -22.99
C PHE A 363 0.80 15.48 -22.62
N ALA A 364 0.45 14.65 -23.61
CA ALA A 364 0.02 13.27 -23.36
C ALA A 364 1.10 12.43 -22.67
N LEU A 365 2.39 12.63 -22.98
CA LEU A 365 3.52 11.99 -22.31
C LEU A 365 3.71 12.50 -20.87
N CYS A 366 3.51 13.79 -20.62
CA CYS A 366 3.50 14.35 -19.25
C CYS A 366 2.37 13.74 -18.41
N TYR A 367 1.17 13.63 -18.98
CA TYR A 367 0.05 12.97 -18.33
C TYR A 367 0.32 11.48 -18.08
N PHE A 368 0.82 10.76 -19.08
CA PHE A 368 1.26 9.38 -18.95
C PHE A 368 2.27 9.21 -17.81
N HIS A 369 3.32 10.04 -17.76
CA HIS A 369 4.33 10.01 -16.70
C HIS A 369 3.71 10.21 -15.32
N ALA A 370 2.85 11.21 -15.17
CA ALA A 370 2.17 11.48 -13.91
C ALA A 370 1.25 10.32 -13.49
N VAL A 371 0.53 9.70 -14.44
CA VAL A 371 -0.33 8.53 -14.20
C VAL A 371 0.49 7.31 -13.77
N VAL A 372 1.55 6.94 -14.50
CA VAL A 372 2.32 5.73 -14.17
C VAL A 372 3.04 5.86 -12.83
N ALA A 373 3.52 7.06 -12.50
CA ALA A 373 4.16 7.37 -11.23
C ALA A 373 3.17 7.29 -10.05
N GLU A 374 1.98 7.88 -10.17
CA GLU A 374 1.01 7.91 -9.07
C GLU A 374 0.20 6.62 -8.95
N ARG A 375 0.02 5.88 -10.04
CA ARG A 375 -0.73 4.61 -10.03
C ARG A 375 -0.15 3.57 -9.08
N ARG A 376 1.13 3.66 -8.73
CA ARG A 376 1.77 2.81 -7.70
C ARG A 376 1.07 2.85 -6.33
N LYS A 377 0.33 3.93 -6.03
CA LYS A 377 -0.39 4.06 -4.75
C LYS A 377 -1.49 3.02 -4.59
N PHE A 378 -2.07 2.51 -5.68
CA PHE A 378 -3.11 1.48 -5.65
C PHE A 378 -2.54 0.05 -5.47
N GLY A 379 -1.26 -0.08 -5.15
CA GLY A 379 -0.60 -1.36 -4.91
C GLY A 379 -0.70 -2.29 -6.12
N PRO A 380 -0.89 -3.61 -5.91
CA PRO A 380 -0.99 -4.60 -6.99
C PRO A 380 -2.06 -4.35 -8.05
N GLN A 381 -3.16 -3.66 -7.70
CA GLN A 381 -4.18 -3.29 -8.69
C GLN A 381 -3.68 -2.21 -9.65
N GLY A 382 -2.78 -1.34 -9.17
CA GLY A 382 -2.08 -0.36 -9.98
C GLY A 382 -0.99 -1.00 -10.82
N TRP A 383 0.01 -1.61 -10.16
CA TRP A 383 1.15 -2.32 -10.74
C TRP A 383 1.45 -3.56 -9.91
N ASN A 384 1.68 -4.72 -10.53
CA ASN A 384 2.05 -5.94 -9.80
C ASN A 384 3.36 -5.75 -9.00
N ARG A 385 4.27 -4.91 -9.49
CA ARG A 385 5.52 -4.54 -8.80
C ARG A 385 5.75 -3.02 -8.79
N PRO A 386 6.44 -2.49 -7.78
CA PRO A 386 6.84 -1.08 -7.79
C PRO A 386 8.00 -0.85 -8.77
N TYR A 387 7.83 0.07 -9.71
CA TYR A 387 8.87 0.46 -10.68
C TYR A 387 9.38 1.88 -10.42
N PRO A 388 10.70 2.12 -10.55
CA PRO A 388 11.31 3.42 -10.27
C PRO A 388 11.29 4.33 -11.51
N PHE A 389 10.10 4.68 -12.01
CA PHE A 389 9.99 5.63 -13.13
C PHE A 389 10.54 7.01 -12.73
N SER A 390 11.34 7.60 -13.61
CA SER A 390 12.10 8.83 -13.37
C SER A 390 11.73 9.93 -14.37
N THR A 391 12.05 11.18 -14.04
CA THR A 391 11.91 12.30 -14.97
C THR A 391 12.87 12.18 -16.17
N GLY A 392 13.95 11.42 -16.02
CA GLY A 392 14.85 11.04 -17.11
C GLY A 392 14.11 10.29 -18.22
N ASP A 393 13.23 9.35 -17.86
CA ASP A 393 12.45 8.58 -18.83
C ASP A 393 11.52 9.48 -19.66
N LEU A 394 10.90 10.47 -19.01
CA LEU A 394 10.04 11.47 -19.67
C LEU A 394 10.83 12.38 -20.61
N THR A 395 11.92 12.98 -20.13
CA THR A 395 12.73 13.93 -20.93
C THR A 395 13.35 13.25 -22.15
N ILE A 396 13.86 12.02 -22.01
CA ILE A 396 14.38 11.24 -23.14
C ILE A 396 13.25 10.89 -24.11
N SER A 397 12.06 10.52 -23.63
CA SER A 397 10.90 10.23 -24.49
C SER A 397 10.51 11.43 -25.35
N VAL A 398 10.54 12.65 -24.80
CA VAL A 398 10.26 13.89 -25.56
C VAL A 398 11.37 14.20 -26.56
N ASN A 399 12.64 13.94 -26.23
CA ASN A 399 13.74 14.08 -27.19
C ASN A 399 13.61 13.09 -28.36
N VAL A 400 13.19 11.85 -28.09
CA VAL A 400 12.89 10.85 -29.13
C VAL A 400 11.74 11.32 -30.01
N LEU A 401 10.65 11.81 -29.41
CA LEU A 401 9.52 12.38 -30.13
C LEU A 401 9.99 13.47 -31.11
N TYR A 402 10.80 14.42 -30.64
CA TYR A 402 11.35 15.46 -31.49
C TYR A 402 12.13 14.92 -32.69
N ASN A 403 13.06 13.98 -32.45
CA ASN A 403 13.89 13.42 -33.52
C ASN A 403 13.05 12.72 -34.60
N TYR A 404 11.99 12.02 -34.21
CA TYR A 404 11.09 11.34 -35.15
C TYR A 404 10.23 12.32 -35.95
N LEU A 405 9.70 13.38 -35.33
CA LEU A 405 8.95 14.40 -36.04
C LEU A 405 9.82 15.28 -36.94
N GLN A 406 11.12 15.43 -36.65
CA GLN A 406 12.05 16.09 -37.58
C GLN A 406 12.38 15.21 -38.78
N ALA A 407 12.45 13.89 -38.59
CA ALA A 407 12.79 12.94 -39.65
C ALA A 407 11.61 12.59 -40.58
N SER A 408 10.37 12.75 -40.11
CA SER A 408 9.16 12.33 -40.85
C SER A 408 8.05 13.36 -40.77
N SER A 409 7.38 13.61 -41.90
CA SER A 409 6.19 14.47 -41.99
C SER A 409 4.91 13.83 -41.43
N LYS A 410 4.95 12.53 -41.12
CA LYS A 410 3.85 11.80 -40.47
C LYS A 410 4.32 11.28 -39.12
N VAL A 411 3.45 11.36 -38.12
CA VAL A 411 3.70 10.81 -36.79
C VAL A 411 3.76 9.28 -36.87
N PRO A 412 4.88 8.64 -36.51
CA PRO A 412 5.01 7.19 -36.47
C PRO A 412 4.53 6.66 -35.10
N TYR A 413 3.21 6.57 -34.94
CA TYR A 413 2.57 6.22 -33.67
C TYR A 413 3.07 4.90 -33.08
N ASP A 414 3.21 3.85 -33.89
CA ASP A 414 3.60 2.53 -33.41
C ASP A 414 5.06 2.50 -32.93
N ASP A 415 5.97 3.16 -33.65
CA ASP A 415 7.37 3.28 -33.25
C ASP A 415 7.50 4.09 -31.96
N LEU A 416 6.77 5.20 -31.83
CA LEU A 416 6.77 6.01 -30.60
C LEU A 416 6.24 5.22 -29.40
N ARG A 417 5.12 4.52 -29.56
CA ARG A 417 4.56 3.65 -28.51
C ARG A 417 5.53 2.54 -28.12
N TYR A 418 6.21 1.94 -29.09
CA TYR A 418 7.21 0.89 -28.83
C TYR A 418 8.41 1.45 -28.08
N LEU A 419 9.01 2.55 -28.54
CA LEU A 419 10.19 3.14 -27.89
C LEU A 419 9.88 3.59 -26.46
N VAL A 420 8.77 4.29 -26.26
CA VAL A 420 8.38 4.77 -24.92
C VAL A 420 7.97 3.60 -24.02
N GLY A 421 7.13 2.69 -24.53
CA GLY A 421 6.49 1.63 -23.73
C GLY A 421 7.35 0.40 -23.49
N GLU A 422 8.14 -0.03 -24.47
CA GLU A 422 8.91 -1.28 -24.42
C GLU A 422 10.38 -1.04 -24.07
N ILE A 423 10.93 0.14 -24.39
CA ILE A 423 12.34 0.48 -24.14
C ILE A 423 12.51 1.43 -22.96
N MET A 424 11.95 2.64 -23.02
CA MET A 424 12.18 3.66 -21.97
C MET A 424 11.55 3.25 -20.65
N TYR A 425 10.21 3.17 -20.60
CA TYR A 425 9.49 2.71 -19.41
C TYR A 425 9.55 1.19 -19.29
N GLY A 426 9.43 0.47 -20.41
CA GLY A 426 9.45 -0.99 -20.46
C GLY A 426 10.78 -1.61 -20.03
N GLY A 427 11.89 -0.88 -20.13
CA GLY A 427 13.19 -1.33 -19.61
C GLY A 427 13.22 -1.50 -18.09
N HIS A 428 12.37 -0.79 -17.36
CA HIS A 428 12.21 -0.93 -15.91
C HIS A 428 11.25 -2.07 -15.52
N ILE A 429 10.36 -2.45 -16.43
CA ILE A 429 9.24 -3.36 -16.15
C ILE A 429 9.68 -4.81 -16.28
N THR A 430 9.50 -5.59 -15.21
CA THR A 430 9.91 -6.99 -15.15
C THR A 430 8.74 -7.99 -15.23
N ASP A 431 7.51 -7.53 -15.04
CA ASP A 431 6.30 -8.37 -15.10
C ASP A 431 5.57 -8.16 -16.44
N ASP A 432 5.19 -9.26 -17.10
CA ASP A 432 4.57 -9.21 -18.44
C ASP A 432 3.18 -8.55 -18.43
N TRP A 433 2.42 -8.67 -17.33
CA TRP A 433 1.11 -8.03 -17.21
C TRP A 433 1.24 -6.53 -17.02
N ASP A 434 2.24 -6.10 -16.25
CA ASP A 434 2.59 -4.69 -16.13
C ASP A 434 3.11 -4.12 -17.46
N ARG A 435 3.87 -4.92 -18.22
CA ARG A 435 4.34 -4.52 -19.56
C ARG A 435 3.16 -4.32 -20.53
N ARG A 436 2.19 -5.24 -20.49
CA ARG A 436 0.90 -5.10 -21.21
C ARG A 436 0.16 -3.84 -20.78
N LEU A 437 0.11 -3.53 -19.48
CA LEU A 437 -0.54 -2.33 -18.97
C LEU A 437 0.13 -1.04 -19.50
N CYS A 438 1.47 -0.96 -19.42
CA CYS A 438 2.24 0.18 -19.93
C CYS A 438 1.96 0.44 -21.42
N ARG A 439 2.02 -0.61 -22.24
CA ARG A 439 1.70 -0.51 -23.67
C ARG A 439 0.26 -0.05 -23.91
N THR A 440 -0.70 -0.57 -23.14
CA THR A 440 -2.12 -0.20 -23.29
C THR A 440 -2.36 1.28 -23.01
N TYR A 441 -1.65 1.88 -22.04
CA TYR A 441 -1.72 3.34 -21.84
C TYR A 441 -1.31 4.12 -23.07
N LEU A 442 -0.19 3.77 -23.68
CA LEU A 442 0.34 4.47 -24.84
C LEU A 442 -0.54 4.25 -26.09
N GLU A 443 -1.15 3.07 -26.23
CA GLU A 443 -2.16 2.80 -27.26
C GLU A 443 -3.39 3.71 -27.11
N GLU A 444 -3.87 3.92 -25.88
CA GLU A 444 -5.05 4.75 -25.64
C GLU A 444 -4.77 6.26 -25.63
N PHE A 445 -3.57 6.68 -25.21
CA PHE A 445 -3.19 8.09 -25.11
C PHE A 445 -2.57 8.66 -26.38
N ILE A 446 -1.75 7.89 -27.10
CA ILE A 446 -1.01 8.38 -28.28
C ILE A 446 -1.59 7.71 -29.50
N LYS A 447 -2.58 8.31 -30.15
CA LYS A 447 -3.28 7.73 -31.32
C LYS A 447 -3.70 8.78 -32.33
N PRO A 448 -3.93 8.43 -33.61
CA PRO A 448 -4.25 9.40 -34.67
C PRO A 448 -5.40 10.35 -34.32
N GLU A 449 -6.43 9.83 -33.65
CA GLU A 449 -7.64 10.55 -33.23
C GLU A 449 -7.35 11.72 -32.27
N MET A 450 -6.17 11.76 -31.64
CA MET A 450 -5.78 12.84 -30.74
C MET A 450 -5.66 14.20 -31.43
N LEU A 451 -5.35 14.21 -32.73
CA LEU A 451 -5.21 15.45 -33.50
C LEU A 451 -6.56 16.00 -34.01
N GLU A 452 -7.62 15.19 -33.92
CA GLU A 452 -8.99 15.53 -34.31
C GLU A 452 -9.73 16.29 -33.19
N GLY A 453 -9.15 16.36 -31.97
CA GLY A 453 -9.68 17.15 -30.85
C GLY A 453 -10.72 16.44 -29.99
N GLU A 454 -11.01 15.17 -30.25
CA GLU A 454 -12.03 14.38 -29.53
C GLU A 454 -11.46 13.51 -28.40
N LEU A 455 -10.14 13.46 -28.24
CA LEU A 455 -9.50 12.59 -27.26
C LEU A 455 -9.57 13.16 -25.84
N CYS A 456 -10.16 12.39 -24.93
CA CYS A 456 -10.03 12.59 -23.49
C CYS A 456 -8.95 11.68 -22.91
N LEU A 457 -8.03 12.24 -22.14
CA LEU A 457 -7.00 11.49 -21.41
C LEU A 457 -7.60 10.76 -20.20
N ALA A 458 -8.65 11.33 -19.62
CA ALA A 458 -9.49 10.70 -18.61
C ALA A 458 -10.93 11.24 -18.70
N PRO A 459 -11.93 10.57 -18.08
CA PRO A 459 -13.28 11.09 -18.01
C PRO A 459 -13.30 12.52 -17.43
N GLY A 460 -13.78 13.49 -18.22
CA GLY A 460 -13.81 14.90 -17.82
C GLY A 460 -12.49 15.67 -18.00
N PHE A 461 -11.46 15.06 -18.58
CA PHE A 461 -10.18 15.73 -18.87
C PHE A 461 -9.79 15.57 -20.35
N PRO A 462 -10.19 16.52 -21.23
CA PRO A 462 -9.82 16.50 -22.63
C PRO A 462 -8.32 16.73 -22.82
N LEU A 463 -7.77 16.28 -23.95
CA LEU A 463 -6.43 16.67 -24.35
C LEU A 463 -6.44 18.17 -24.73
N PRO A 464 -5.59 19.02 -24.14
CA PRO A 464 -5.55 20.43 -24.49
C PRO A 464 -5.08 20.63 -25.93
N GLY A 465 -5.56 21.72 -26.53
CA GLY A 465 -5.07 22.17 -27.82
C GLY A 465 -3.64 22.71 -27.76
N ASN A 466 -3.24 23.39 -28.84
CA ASN A 466 -1.94 24.05 -28.89
C ASN A 466 -1.94 25.28 -27.95
N MET A 467 -1.17 25.22 -26.87
CA MET A 467 -1.03 26.29 -25.86
C MET A 467 0.45 26.61 -25.62
N ASP A 468 0.72 27.74 -24.98
CA ASP A 468 2.05 28.09 -24.45
C ASP A 468 2.28 27.41 -23.08
N TYR A 469 3.51 27.50 -22.57
CA TYR A 469 3.91 26.87 -21.31
C TYR A 469 3.00 27.29 -20.15
N ASN A 470 2.74 28.59 -19.99
CA ASN A 470 1.86 29.08 -18.93
C ASN A 470 0.41 28.64 -19.14
N GLY A 471 -0.06 28.61 -20.39
CA GLY A 471 -1.38 28.12 -20.75
C GLY A 471 -1.61 26.67 -20.36
N TYR A 472 -0.60 25.79 -20.49
CA TYR A 472 -0.72 24.41 -20.03
C TYR A 472 -0.85 24.30 -18.50
N HIS A 473 -0.11 25.12 -17.74
CA HIS A 473 -0.28 25.14 -16.28
C HIS A 473 -1.69 25.62 -15.89
N GLN A 474 -2.15 26.72 -16.48
CA GLN A 474 -3.50 27.24 -16.23
C GLN A 474 -4.60 26.23 -16.62
N TYR A 475 -4.41 25.52 -17.73
CA TYR A 475 -5.33 24.47 -18.15
C TYR A 475 -5.43 23.33 -17.13
N ILE A 476 -4.32 22.95 -16.49
CA ILE A 476 -4.34 21.93 -15.43
C ILE A 476 -5.14 22.43 -14.24
N ASP A 477 -4.89 23.66 -13.78
CA ASP A 477 -5.60 24.25 -12.64
C ASP A 477 -7.11 24.36 -12.88
N ASP A 478 -7.53 24.67 -14.11
CA ASP A 478 -8.93 24.93 -14.46
C ASP A 478 -9.70 23.67 -14.89
N ALA A 479 -9.08 22.76 -15.65
CA ALA A 479 -9.77 21.67 -16.33
C ALA A 479 -9.58 20.30 -15.68
N LEU A 480 -8.54 20.09 -14.85
CA LEU A 480 -8.30 18.79 -14.22
C LEU A 480 -9.38 18.50 -13.17
N PRO A 481 -10.14 17.39 -13.31
CA PRO A 481 -11.15 17.03 -12.32
C PRO A 481 -10.55 16.75 -10.94
N PRO A 482 -11.36 16.81 -9.86
CA PRO A 482 -10.95 16.32 -8.56
C PRO A 482 -10.38 14.91 -8.65
N GLU A 483 -9.33 14.68 -7.88
CA GLU A 483 -8.57 13.44 -7.96
C GLU A 483 -9.47 12.23 -7.69
N SER A 484 -9.48 11.30 -8.64
CA SER A 484 -10.25 10.06 -8.55
C SER A 484 -9.53 8.92 -9.28
N PRO A 485 -9.82 7.65 -8.95
CA PRO A 485 -9.25 6.50 -9.66
C PRO A 485 -9.43 6.53 -11.17
N TYR A 486 -10.48 7.20 -11.67
CA TYR A 486 -10.75 7.35 -13.10
C TYR A 486 -9.62 8.07 -13.85
N LEU A 487 -8.92 9.02 -13.22
CA LEU A 487 -7.77 9.71 -13.82
C LEU A 487 -6.63 8.75 -14.15
N TYR A 488 -6.57 7.62 -13.44
CA TYR A 488 -5.60 6.54 -13.67
C TYR A 488 -6.19 5.39 -14.47
N GLY A 489 -7.41 5.50 -15.00
CA GLY A 489 -8.11 4.39 -15.69
C GLY A 489 -8.63 3.29 -14.75
N LEU A 490 -8.71 3.53 -13.44
CA LEU A 490 -9.23 2.58 -12.44
C LEU A 490 -10.68 2.88 -12.06
N HIS A 491 -11.38 1.86 -11.57
CA HIS A 491 -12.70 2.02 -10.95
C HIS A 491 -12.57 2.62 -9.53
N PRO A 492 -13.52 3.46 -9.05
CA PRO A 492 -13.49 4.07 -7.71
C PRO A 492 -13.28 3.11 -6.54
N ASN A 493 -13.70 1.85 -6.69
CA ASN A 493 -13.45 0.81 -5.68
C ASN A 493 -11.96 0.60 -5.38
N ALA A 494 -11.06 0.88 -6.32
CA ALA A 494 -9.62 0.78 -6.09
C ALA A 494 -9.16 1.70 -4.94
N GLU A 495 -9.75 2.89 -4.83
CA GLU A 495 -9.46 3.83 -3.75
C GLU A 495 -9.97 3.31 -2.41
N ILE A 496 -11.17 2.72 -2.36
CA ILE A 496 -11.72 2.12 -1.12
C ILE A 496 -10.76 1.05 -0.59
N GLY A 497 -10.27 0.16 -1.46
CA GLY A 497 -9.31 -0.89 -1.08
C GLY A 497 -8.00 -0.31 -0.55
N PHE A 498 -7.42 0.65 -1.29
CA PHE A 498 -6.19 1.34 -0.90
C PHE A 498 -6.33 2.06 0.46
N LEU A 499 -7.40 2.85 0.64
CA LEU A 499 -7.62 3.61 1.86
C LEU A 499 -7.92 2.71 3.06
N THR A 500 -8.63 1.58 2.85
CA THR A 500 -8.84 0.57 3.89
C THR A 500 -7.50 0.01 4.36
N GLN A 501 -6.62 -0.41 3.44
CA GLN A 501 -5.30 -0.91 3.79
C GLN A 501 -4.45 0.14 4.51
N ARG A 502 -4.53 1.42 4.08
CA ARG A 502 -3.88 2.54 4.76
C ARG A 502 -4.40 2.71 6.19
N SER A 503 -5.71 2.57 6.40
CA SER A 503 -6.31 2.60 7.74
C SER A 503 -5.80 1.47 8.62
N GLU A 504 -5.83 0.23 8.13
CA GLU A 504 -5.33 -0.96 8.85
C GLU A 504 -3.88 -0.76 9.30
N ARG A 505 -3.03 -0.30 8.37
CA ARG A 505 -1.61 -0.06 8.65
C ARG A 505 -1.42 1.04 9.69
N LEU A 506 -2.14 2.15 9.57
CA LEU A 506 -2.08 3.26 10.51
C LEU A 506 -2.41 2.78 11.93
N LEU A 507 -3.58 2.15 12.10
CA LEU A 507 -4.05 1.71 13.41
C LEU A 507 -3.16 0.62 14.02
N ARG A 508 -2.67 -0.30 13.19
CA ARG A 508 -1.70 -1.31 13.63
C ARG A 508 -0.40 -0.69 14.12
N THR A 509 0.17 0.26 13.39
CA THR A 509 1.38 0.96 13.85
C THR A 509 1.11 1.71 15.14
N VAL A 510 -0.06 2.35 15.30
CA VAL A 510 -0.44 2.99 16.57
C VAL A 510 -0.54 1.98 17.72
N LEU A 511 -1.07 0.77 17.45
CA LEU A 511 -1.13 -0.33 18.43
C LEU A 511 0.27 -0.79 18.84
N GLU A 512 1.17 -0.99 17.88
CA GLU A 512 2.57 -1.39 18.12
C GLU A 512 3.36 -0.34 18.91
N LEU A 513 2.99 0.93 18.80
CA LEU A 513 3.58 2.05 19.53
C LEU A 513 2.99 2.26 20.94
N GLN A 514 1.98 1.48 21.35
CA GLN A 514 1.45 1.58 22.72
C GLN A 514 2.48 1.11 23.76
N PRO A 515 2.55 1.73 24.95
CA PRO A 515 3.45 1.29 26.01
C PRO A 515 3.12 -0.14 26.46
N ARG A 516 4.09 -1.04 26.46
CA ARG A 516 3.91 -2.45 26.87
C ARG A 516 3.46 -2.60 28.34
N ASP A 517 3.82 -1.65 29.21
CA ASP A 517 3.46 -1.68 30.63
C ASP A 517 2.02 -1.17 30.92
N SER A 518 1.33 -0.62 29.92
CA SER A 518 -0.04 -0.13 30.09
C SER A 518 -1.09 -1.24 30.24
N SER A 519 -0.70 -2.50 30.03
CA SER A 519 -1.53 -3.69 30.28
C SER A 519 -1.62 -4.10 31.77
N THR A 520 -1.13 -3.27 32.69
CA THR A 520 -1.34 -3.44 34.14
C THR A 520 -2.66 -2.81 34.64
N GLY A 521 -3.41 -2.13 33.76
CA GLY A 521 -4.79 -1.75 34.04
C GLY A 521 -5.72 -2.96 33.90
N GLN A 522 -6.62 -3.15 34.86
CA GLN A 522 -7.71 -4.14 34.89
C GLN A 522 -8.72 -3.94 33.73
N GLY A 523 -8.27 -3.97 32.48
CA GLY A 523 -9.09 -4.15 31.31
C GLY A 523 -9.55 -5.60 31.20
N ALA A 524 -10.72 -5.83 30.62
CA ALA A 524 -11.40 -7.13 30.58
C ALA A 524 -10.70 -8.25 29.77
N GLY A 525 -9.48 -8.04 29.28
CA GLY A 525 -8.66 -9.06 28.63
C GLY A 525 -7.48 -9.38 29.54
N GLY A 526 -7.30 -10.65 29.90
CA GLY A 526 -6.23 -11.11 30.78
C GLY A 526 -4.81 -10.77 30.30
N THR A 527 -3.80 -11.36 30.94
CA THR A 527 -2.41 -11.13 30.51
C THR A 527 -2.20 -11.60 29.06
N GLN A 528 -1.19 -11.04 28.37
CA GLN A 528 -0.83 -11.49 27.02
C GLN A 528 -0.65 -13.02 26.95
N GLU A 529 -0.10 -13.61 27.99
CA GLU A 529 0.10 -15.05 28.13
C GLU A 529 -1.23 -15.82 28.22
N GLU A 530 -2.16 -15.37 29.07
CA GLU A 530 -3.49 -15.98 29.23
C GLU A 530 -4.31 -15.96 27.93
N MET A 531 -4.28 -14.84 27.21
CA MET A 531 -4.97 -14.70 25.93
C MET A 531 -4.40 -15.65 24.88
N VAL A 532 -3.07 -15.74 24.78
CA VAL A 532 -2.40 -16.63 23.83
C VAL A 532 -2.64 -18.09 24.21
N GLN A 533 -2.62 -18.42 25.49
CA GLN A 533 -2.90 -19.78 25.97
C GLN A 533 -4.29 -20.25 25.58
N THR A 534 -5.32 -19.42 25.82
CA THR A 534 -6.71 -19.75 25.45
C THR A 534 -6.85 -20.01 23.94
N LEU A 535 -6.26 -19.15 23.12
CA LEU A 535 -6.28 -19.29 21.66
C LEU A 535 -5.54 -20.55 21.19
N LEU A 536 -4.39 -20.84 21.80
CA LEU A 536 -3.58 -22.00 21.48
C LEU A 536 -4.31 -23.31 21.78
N GLU A 537 -4.97 -23.41 22.94
CA GLU A 537 -5.76 -24.56 23.33
C GLU A 537 -6.93 -24.80 22.35
N GLU A 538 -7.65 -23.74 21.98
CA GLU A 538 -8.73 -23.81 20.98
C GLU A 538 -8.22 -24.28 19.60
N MET A 539 -7.06 -23.77 19.16
CA MET A 539 -6.48 -24.14 17.88
C MET A 539 -5.99 -25.60 17.87
N LEU A 540 -5.37 -26.07 18.95
CA LEU A 540 -4.91 -27.45 19.08
C LEU A 540 -6.07 -28.45 19.07
N GLU A 541 -7.18 -28.12 19.74
CA GLU A 541 -8.40 -28.95 19.78
C GLU A 541 -9.04 -29.08 18.39
N LYS A 542 -9.08 -27.98 17.62
CA LYS A 542 -9.73 -27.96 16.30
C LYS A 542 -8.83 -28.42 15.15
N LEU A 543 -7.53 -28.60 15.39
CA LEU A 543 -6.57 -28.94 14.34
C LEU A 543 -6.84 -30.36 13.80
N PRO A 544 -7.03 -30.54 12.48
CA PRO A 544 -7.38 -31.83 11.90
C PRO A 544 -6.24 -32.85 12.07
N ASP A 545 -6.63 -34.12 12.06
CA ASP A 545 -5.70 -35.25 12.07
C ASP A 545 -4.96 -35.38 10.73
N GLU A 546 -3.81 -36.05 10.76
CA GLU A 546 -3.01 -36.29 9.56
C GLU A 546 -3.68 -37.30 8.62
N PHE A 547 -3.65 -37.01 7.32
CA PHE A 547 -4.08 -37.95 6.30
C PHE A 547 -3.15 -39.16 6.27
N ASN A 548 -3.70 -40.37 6.45
CA ASN A 548 -2.93 -41.60 6.34
C ASN A 548 -2.61 -41.93 4.88
N MET A 549 -1.47 -41.44 4.41
CA MET A 549 -1.04 -41.59 3.01
C MET A 549 -0.92 -43.05 2.56
N ALA A 550 -0.54 -43.97 3.45
CA ALA A 550 -0.42 -45.39 3.12
C ALA A 550 -1.79 -46.02 2.84
N GLU A 551 -2.79 -45.69 3.66
CA GLU A 551 -4.17 -46.16 3.45
C GLU A 551 -4.78 -45.55 2.17
N LEU A 552 -4.60 -44.25 1.97
CA LEU A 552 -5.09 -43.55 0.79
C LEU A 552 -4.51 -44.12 -0.51
N LEU A 553 -3.20 -44.43 -0.52
CA LEU A 553 -2.54 -45.07 -1.67
C LEU A 553 -3.02 -46.50 -1.90
N ALA A 554 -3.31 -47.25 -0.83
CA ALA A 554 -3.80 -48.63 -0.92
C ALA A 554 -5.23 -48.71 -1.47
N ARG A 555 -6.06 -47.69 -1.22
CA ARG A 555 -7.45 -47.58 -1.72
C ARG A 555 -7.55 -47.14 -3.18
N LEU A 556 -6.46 -46.67 -3.77
CA LEU A 556 -6.46 -46.11 -5.11
C LEU A 556 -6.43 -47.22 -6.19
N GLU A 557 -7.57 -47.48 -6.82
CA GLU A 557 -7.64 -48.48 -7.91
C GLU A 557 -6.90 -48.04 -9.18
N GLU A 558 -7.06 -46.77 -9.58
CA GLU A 558 -6.42 -46.20 -10.77
C GLU A 558 -5.73 -44.86 -10.46
N ARG A 559 -4.48 -44.71 -10.91
CA ARG A 559 -3.70 -43.47 -10.78
C ARG A 559 -4.09 -42.45 -11.85
N THR A 560 -5.24 -41.82 -11.67
CA THR A 560 -5.68 -40.71 -12.52
C THR A 560 -4.91 -39.41 -12.20
N PRO A 561 -4.76 -38.47 -13.15
CA PRO A 561 -4.16 -37.17 -12.86
C PRO A 561 -4.82 -36.43 -11.69
N TYR A 562 -6.15 -36.52 -11.56
CA TYR A 562 -6.91 -35.92 -10.46
C TYR A 562 -6.56 -36.54 -9.10
N ALA A 563 -6.47 -37.86 -9.02
CA ALA A 563 -6.09 -38.56 -7.80
C ALA A 563 -4.67 -38.18 -7.33
N VAL A 564 -3.72 -38.03 -8.26
CA VAL A 564 -2.36 -37.59 -7.94
C VAL A 564 -2.35 -36.19 -7.33
N VAL A 565 -3.16 -35.27 -7.85
CA VAL A 565 -3.31 -33.92 -7.27
C VAL A 565 -3.85 -34.00 -5.85
N ALA A 566 -4.93 -34.76 -5.60
CA ALA A 566 -5.50 -34.91 -4.26
C ALA A 566 -4.46 -35.45 -3.25
N LEU A 567 -3.68 -36.47 -3.64
CA LEU A 567 -2.63 -37.03 -2.78
C LEU A 567 -1.52 -36.02 -2.45
N GLN A 568 -1.06 -35.24 -3.45
CA GLN A 568 -0.03 -34.21 -3.23
C GLN A 568 -0.54 -33.08 -2.30
N GLU A 569 -1.83 -32.76 -2.39
CA GLU A 569 -2.46 -31.78 -1.52
C GLU A 569 -2.57 -32.30 -0.08
N CYS A 570 -2.84 -33.60 0.12
CA CYS A 570 -2.81 -34.23 1.45
C CYS A 570 -1.41 -34.18 2.08
N GLU A 571 -0.36 -34.48 1.31
CA GLU A 571 1.03 -34.39 1.81
C GLU A 571 1.38 -32.97 2.26
N ARG A 572 0.97 -31.95 1.50
CA ARG A 572 1.16 -30.55 1.85
C ARG A 572 0.36 -30.15 3.09
N MET A 573 -0.88 -30.61 3.19
CA MET A 573 -1.72 -30.37 4.37
C MET A 573 -1.09 -30.98 5.61
N ASN A 574 -0.64 -32.24 5.56
CA ASN A 574 0.06 -32.90 6.66
C ASN A 574 1.32 -32.14 7.07
N ALA A 575 2.13 -31.67 6.11
CA ALA A 575 3.33 -30.92 6.42
C ALA A 575 3.04 -29.59 7.16
N LEU A 576 1.91 -28.94 6.86
CA LEU A 576 1.48 -27.72 7.54
C LEU A 576 0.89 -28.03 8.93
N THR A 577 -0.05 -28.98 9.03
CA THR A 577 -0.71 -29.32 10.29
C THR A 577 0.26 -29.93 11.30
N ALA A 578 1.25 -30.73 10.86
CA ALA A 578 2.30 -31.25 11.73
C ALA A 578 3.18 -30.13 12.32
N GLU A 579 3.56 -29.12 11.52
CA GLU A 579 4.31 -27.96 12.00
C GLU A 579 3.51 -27.13 13.01
N MET A 580 2.22 -26.90 12.73
CA MET A 580 1.32 -26.20 13.66
C MET A 580 1.21 -26.96 14.98
N ARG A 581 0.95 -28.27 14.93
CA ARG A 581 0.82 -29.11 16.13
C ARG A 581 2.10 -29.10 16.97
N ARG A 582 3.27 -29.26 16.34
CA ARG A 582 4.57 -29.20 17.02
C ARG A 582 4.80 -27.85 17.69
N SER A 583 4.72 -26.76 16.91
CA SER A 583 5.05 -25.42 17.39
C SER A 583 4.10 -24.91 18.48
N LEU A 584 2.80 -25.24 18.38
CA LEU A 584 1.83 -24.93 19.44
C LEU A 584 2.08 -25.76 20.70
N ALA A 585 2.33 -27.07 20.60
CA ALA A 585 2.63 -27.89 21.77
C ALA A 585 3.92 -27.44 22.50
N GLU A 586 4.95 -27.06 21.75
CA GLU A 586 6.19 -26.51 22.30
C GLU A 586 5.96 -25.17 23.03
N LEU A 587 5.16 -24.27 22.45
CA LEU A 587 4.80 -23.00 23.09
C LEU A 587 3.96 -23.24 24.36
N GLU A 588 3.04 -24.20 24.36
CA GLU A 588 2.25 -24.56 25.54
C GLU A 588 3.15 -24.98 26.71
N LEU A 589 4.14 -25.83 26.45
CA LEU A 589 5.13 -26.26 27.45
C LEU A 589 6.03 -25.11 27.89
N GLY A 590 6.38 -24.19 26.99
CA GLY A 590 7.12 -22.97 27.29
C GLY A 590 6.36 -22.05 28.25
N LEU A 591 5.07 -21.82 28.00
CA LEU A 591 4.19 -21.01 28.86
C LEU A 591 3.96 -21.65 30.24
N LYS A 592 3.93 -22.99 30.32
CA LYS A 592 3.88 -23.74 31.59
C LYS A 592 5.20 -23.73 32.36
N GLY A 593 6.28 -23.24 31.76
CA GLY A 593 7.63 -23.25 32.34
C GLY A 593 8.32 -24.63 32.31
N GLU A 594 7.79 -25.59 31.56
CA GLU A 594 8.37 -26.93 31.38
C GLU A 594 9.47 -26.94 30.32
N LEU A 595 9.40 -26.00 29.36
CA LEU A 595 10.46 -25.71 28.39
C LEU A 595 11.00 -24.30 28.57
N THR A 596 12.29 -24.11 28.26
CA THR A 596 12.87 -22.76 28.21
C THR A 596 12.37 -22.03 26.97
N MET A 597 11.82 -20.82 27.17
CA MET A 597 11.29 -20.00 26.10
C MET A 597 12.39 -19.65 25.08
N THR A 598 12.16 -19.97 23.81
CA THR A 598 13.08 -19.67 22.71
C THR A 598 12.61 -18.46 21.91
N SER A 599 13.51 -17.85 21.13
CA SER A 599 13.13 -16.72 20.26
C SER A 599 12.05 -17.07 19.22
N GLU A 600 11.98 -18.34 18.80
CA GLU A 600 10.94 -18.82 17.88
C GLU A 600 9.58 -18.90 18.59
N MET A 601 9.56 -19.36 19.84
CA MET A 601 8.35 -19.37 20.68
C MET A 601 7.87 -17.95 20.99
N GLU A 602 8.77 -17.01 21.28
CA GLU A 602 8.41 -15.60 21.49
C GLU A 602 7.82 -14.98 20.22
N THR A 603 8.41 -15.28 19.06
CA THR A 603 7.89 -14.82 17.76
C THR A 603 6.50 -15.40 17.48
N LEU A 604 6.30 -16.68 17.79
CA LEU A 604 4.99 -17.35 17.69
C LEU A 604 3.97 -16.72 18.64
N GLN A 605 4.31 -16.55 19.92
CA GLN A 605 3.45 -15.92 20.93
C GLN A 605 3.03 -14.51 20.50
N ASN A 606 3.96 -13.69 20.02
CA ASN A 606 3.66 -12.37 19.51
C ASN A 606 2.75 -12.43 18.28
N SER A 607 2.99 -13.36 17.35
CA SER A 607 2.16 -13.53 16.16
C SER A 607 0.71 -13.88 16.52
N LEU A 608 0.53 -14.81 17.47
CA LEU A 608 -0.77 -15.21 18.01
C LEU A 608 -1.48 -14.04 18.70
N PHE A 609 -0.77 -13.29 19.53
CA PHE A 609 -1.31 -12.13 20.24
C PHE A 609 -1.78 -11.02 19.30
N PHE A 610 -1.03 -10.73 18.24
CA PHE A 610 -1.40 -9.73 17.23
C PHE A 610 -2.35 -10.27 16.15
N GLY A 611 -2.81 -11.53 16.26
CA GLY A 611 -3.74 -12.13 15.31
C GLY A 611 -3.16 -12.27 13.89
N THR A 612 -1.86 -12.50 13.79
CA THR A 612 -1.13 -12.69 12.52
C THR A 612 -0.70 -14.13 12.34
N VAL A 613 -0.67 -14.61 11.09
CA VAL A 613 -0.20 -15.97 10.79
C VAL A 613 1.33 -16.02 10.95
N PRO A 614 1.87 -16.90 11.81
CA PRO A 614 3.31 -17.06 12.02
C PRO A 614 4.07 -17.41 10.74
N GLU A 615 5.28 -16.87 10.57
CA GLU A 615 6.09 -17.07 9.35
C GLU A 615 6.44 -18.54 9.10
N SER A 616 6.69 -19.31 10.16
CA SER A 616 6.96 -20.76 10.08
C SER A 616 5.82 -21.51 9.38
N TRP A 617 4.57 -21.13 9.67
CA TRP A 617 3.37 -21.69 9.04
C TRP A 617 3.20 -21.16 7.63
N VAL A 618 3.40 -19.84 7.43
CA VAL A 618 3.30 -19.20 6.11
C VAL A 618 4.17 -19.90 5.08
N ARG A 619 5.42 -20.25 5.43
CA ARG A 619 6.38 -20.95 4.56
C ARG A 619 5.89 -22.32 4.06
N ARG A 620 5.03 -22.99 4.82
CA ARG A 620 4.45 -24.30 4.47
C ARG A 620 3.02 -24.18 3.92
N SER A 621 2.40 -23.02 4.06
CA SER A 621 1.01 -22.76 3.68
C SER A 621 0.85 -22.28 2.24
N TYR A 622 -0.41 -22.08 1.85
CA TYR A 622 -0.79 -21.32 0.67
C TYR A 622 -0.72 -19.80 0.95
N PRO A 623 -0.41 -18.95 -0.05
CA PRO A 623 -0.43 -17.51 0.12
C PRO A 623 -1.81 -17.01 0.57
N SER A 624 -1.87 -16.21 1.63
CA SER A 624 -3.09 -15.60 2.15
C SER A 624 -2.81 -14.22 2.73
N MET A 625 -3.84 -13.37 2.76
CA MET A 625 -3.80 -12.05 3.40
C MET A 625 -4.74 -11.97 4.61
N ALA A 626 -5.32 -13.10 5.02
CA ALA A 626 -6.28 -13.18 6.11
C ALA A 626 -5.60 -12.99 7.49
N SER A 627 -6.38 -12.51 8.46
CA SER A 627 -5.98 -12.57 9.88
C SER A 627 -5.92 -14.01 10.35
N LEU A 628 -5.23 -14.27 11.45
CA LEU A 628 -5.04 -15.62 12.00
C LEU A 628 -6.36 -16.38 12.16
N GLY A 629 -7.40 -15.76 12.73
CA GLY A 629 -8.70 -16.42 12.92
C GLY A 629 -9.40 -16.77 11.60
N SER A 630 -9.40 -15.86 10.63
CA SER A 630 -9.98 -16.13 9.30
C SER A 630 -9.18 -17.15 8.51
N TRP A 631 -7.85 -17.09 8.60
CA TRP A 631 -6.94 -18.05 7.98
C TRP A 631 -7.10 -19.45 8.55
N PHE A 632 -7.26 -19.58 9.87
CA PHE A 632 -7.48 -20.88 10.50
C PHE A 632 -8.83 -21.49 10.11
N ALA A 633 -9.90 -20.69 10.04
CA ALA A 633 -11.19 -21.15 9.52
C ALA A 633 -11.09 -21.62 8.05
N ASP A 634 -10.35 -20.89 7.21
CA ASP A 634 -10.06 -21.25 5.81
C ASP A 634 -9.28 -22.58 5.72
N LEU A 635 -8.28 -22.79 6.58
CA LEU A 635 -7.52 -24.04 6.68
C LEU A 635 -8.42 -25.23 7.01
N LEU A 636 -9.31 -25.09 7.99
CA LEU A 636 -10.25 -26.14 8.38
C LEU A 636 -11.21 -26.50 7.23
N ALA A 637 -11.73 -25.48 6.52
CA ALA A 637 -12.59 -25.70 5.36
C ALA A 637 -11.85 -26.47 4.24
N ARG A 638 -10.58 -26.12 3.95
CA ARG A 638 -9.75 -26.82 2.97
C ARG A 638 -9.51 -28.28 3.35
N SER A 639 -9.23 -28.53 4.63
CA SER A 639 -9.04 -29.89 5.13
C SER A 639 -10.30 -30.73 4.95
N SER A 640 -11.47 -30.16 5.23
CA SER A 640 -12.76 -30.84 5.06
C SER A 640 -13.08 -31.17 3.60
N GLU A 641 -12.84 -30.23 2.68
CA GLU A 641 -13.01 -30.46 1.23
C GLU A 641 -12.07 -31.56 0.71
N LEU A 642 -10.82 -31.58 1.19
CA LEU A 642 -9.84 -32.58 0.82
C LEU A 642 -10.17 -33.98 1.38
N GLU A 643 -10.67 -34.04 2.62
CA GLU A 643 -11.17 -35.28 3.22
C GLU A 643 -12.38 -35.83 2.46
N ALA A 644 -13.31 -34.96 2.06
CA ALA A 644 -14.46 -35.36 1.24
C ALA A 644 -14.02 -35.92 -0.11
N TRP A 645 -13.03 -35.30 -0.78
CA TRP A 645 -12.52 -35.77 -2.06
C TRP A 645 -11.77 -37.10 -1.95
N THR A 646 -10.93 -37.26 -0.93
CA THR A 646 -10.09 -38.46 -0.76
C THR A 646 -10.85 -39.68 -0.23
N ARG A 647 -12.11 -39.51 0.19
CA ARG A 647 -12.98 -40.62 0.59
C ARG A 647 -13.20 -41.62 -0.54
N ASP A 648 -13.56 -41.14 -1.73
CA ASP A 648 -13.90 -42.04 -2.85
C ASP A 648 -12.98 -41.82 -4.07
N PHE A 649 -12.08 -40.84 -4.02
CA PHE A 649 -11.27 -40.38 -5.16
C PHE A 649 -12.09 -40.05 -6.43
N SER A 650 -13.40 -39.89 -6.28
CA SER A 650 -14.31 -39.46 -7.33
C SER A 650 -14.24 -37.94 -7.45
N LEU A 651 -14.32 -37.42 -8.68
CA LEU A 651 -14.30 -35.98 -8.90
C LEU A 651 -15.56 -35.36 -8.26
N PRO A 652 -15.41 -34.39 -7.33
CA PRO A 652 -16.55 -33.69 -6.74
C PRO A 652 -17.41 -32.98 -7.80
N SER A 653 -18.68 -32.74 -7.49
CA SER A 653 -19.60 -32.05 -8.41
C SER A 653 -19.10 -30.65 -8.77
N THR A 654 -18.48 -29.96 -7.81
CA THR A 654 -17.76 -28.70 -8.01
C THR A 654 -16.49 -28.68 -7.17
N LEU A 655 -15.44 -28.04 -7.67
CA LEU A 655 -14.14 -27.92 -6.99
C LEU A 655 -13.89 -26.48 -6.55
N TRP A 656 -13.49 -26.30 -5.29
CA TRP A 656 -13.00 -25.02 -4.81
C TRP A 656 -11.56 -24.80 -5.25
N LEU A 657 -11.35 -24.12 -6.38
CA LEU A 657 -9.99 -23.94 -6.92
C LEU A 657 -9.08 -23.16 -5.97
N GLY A 658 -9.65 -22.22 -5.22
CA GLY A 658 -8.92 -21.50 -4.18
C GLY A 658 -8.51 -22.35 -2.99
N GLY A 659 -9.14 -23.52 -2.77
CA GLY A 659 -8.88 -24.43 -1.66
C GLY A 659 -7.56 -25.19 -1.77
N PHE A 660 -6.97 -25.28 -2.97
CA PHE A 660 -5.71 -25.98 -3.20
C PHE A 660 -4.49 -25.15 -2.83
N PHE A 661 -3.46 -25.81 -2.29
CA PHE A 661 -2.11 -25.27 -2.20
C PHE A 661 -1.54 -25.01 -3.60
N ASN A 662 -1.77 -25.93 -4.55
CA ASN A 662 -1.32 -25.82 -5.94
C ASN A 662 -2.48 -25.91 -6.96
N PRO A 663 -3.25 -24.83 -7.17
CA PRO A 663 -4.34 -24.80 -8.16
C PRO A 663 -3.88 -25.10 -9.60
N GLN A 664 -2.63 -24.78 -9.94
CA GLN A 664 -2.07 -25.06 -11.28
C GLN A 664 -1.96 -26.56 -11.57
N ALA A 665 -1.73 -27.38 -10.53
CA ALA A 665 -1.68 -28.83 -10.68
C ALA A 665 -3.04 -29.38 -11.10
N LEU A 666 -4.14 -28.87 -10.52
CA LEU A 666 -5.50 -29.25 -10.92
C LEU A 666 -5.78 -28.84 -12.37
N LEU A 667 -5.46 -27.60 -12.74
CA LEU A 667 -5.65 -27.10 -14.11
C LEU A 667 -4.86 -27.94 -15.13
N THR A 668 -3.64 -28.33 -14.78
CA THR A 668 -2.82 -29.23 -15.59
C THR A 668 -3.40 -30.64 -15.65
N ALA A 669 -3.95 -31.15 -14.54
CA ALA A 669 -4.62 -32.46 -14.50
C ALA A 669 -5.84 -32.52 -15.42
N ILE A 670 -6.60 -31.42 -15.55
CA ILE A 670 -7.69 -31.29 -16.53
C ILE A 670 -7.15 -31.47 -17.97
N MET A 671 -6.04 -30.81 -18.29
CA MET A 671 -5.39 -30.93 -19.60
C MET A 671 -4.89 -32.35 -19.85
N GLN A 672 -4.19 -32.95 -18.87
CA GLN A 672 -3.66 -34.31 -18.97
C GLN A 672 -4.76 -35.36 -19.15
N SER A 673 -5.84 -35.25 -18.37
CA SER A 673 -6.98 -36.17 -18.46
C SER A 673 -7.63 -36.11 -19.85
N THR A 674 -7.89 -34.90 -20.34
CA THR A 674 -8.49 -34.68 -21.66
C THR A 674 -7.57 -35.13 -22.79
N ALA A 675 -6.27 -34.81 -22.71
CA ALA A 675 -5.27 -35.20 -23.70
C ALA A 675 -5.12 -36.73 -23.79
N ARG A 676 -5.08 -37.44 -22.65
CA ARG A 676 -5.03 -38.91 -22.61
C ARG A 676 -6.28 -39.54 -23.21
N LYS A 677 -7.47 -39.04 -22.85
CA LYS A 677 -8.75 -39.54 -23.35
C LYS A 677 -8.88 -39.39 -24.86
N ASN A 678 -8.49 -38.24 -25.39
CA ASN A 678 -8.62 -37.91 -26.82
C ASN A 678 -7.38 -38.23 -27.66
N ARG A 679 -6.30 -38.72 -27.03
CA ARG A 679 -4.99 -38.97 -27.65
C ARG A 679 -4.40 -37.73 -28.33
N TRP A 680 -4.51 -36.57 -27.67
CA TRP A 680 -3.95 -35.31 -28.15
C TRP A 680 -2.59 -35.01 -27.51
N PRO A 681 -1.69 -34.29 -28.21
CA PRO A 681 -0.44 -33.79 -27.64
C PRO A 681 -0.69 -32.77 -26.53
N LEU A 682 -0.12 -32.97 -25.34
CA LEU A 682 -0.33 -32.10 -24.17
C LEU A 682 0.20 -30.67 -24.38
N ASP A 683 1.26 -30.52 -25.17
CA ASP A 683 1.92 -29.25 -25.50
C ASP A 683 1.06 -28.33 -26.38
N ARG A 684 0.02 -28.87 -27.04
CA ARG A 684 -0.91 -28.11 -27.90
C ARG A 684 -2.31 -27.99 -27.31
N MET A 685 -2.41 -28.04 -25.99
CA MET A 685 -3.67 -27.91 -25.27
C MET A 685 -3.77 -26.53 -24.61
N ALA A 686 -4.95 -25.94 -24.65
CA ALA A 686 -5.31 -24.72 -23.95
C ALA A 686 -6.56 -24.95 -23.09
N LEU A 687 -6.71 -24.16 -22.02
CA LEU A 687 -7.93 -24.18 -21.21
C LEU A 687 -8.99 -23.28 -21.84
N GLN A 688 -10.21 -23.80 -21.95
CA GLN A 688 -11.41 -23.06 -22.25
C GLN A 688 -12.24 -22.90 -20.99
N CYS A 689 -12.58 -21.66 -20.67
CA CYS A 689 -13.31 -21.27 -19.47
C CYS A 689 -14.70 -20.75 -19.88
N ASP A 690 -15.73 -21.51 -19.54
CA ASP A 690 -17.12 -21.15 -19.81
C ASP A 690 -17.81 -20.82 -18.48
N VAL A 691 -18.04 -19.53 -18.21
CA VAL A 691 -18.74 -19.10 -16.98
C VAL A 691 -20.22 -19.48 -17.08
N THR A 692 -20.71 -20.21 -16.09
CA THR A 692 -22.11 -20.67 -16.06
C THR A 692 -23.03 -19.61 -15.43
N LYS A 693 -24.34 -19.92 -15.36
CA LYS A 693 -25.34 -19.07 -14.68
C LYS A 693 -25.74 -19.61 -13.30
N LYS A 694 -25.04 -20.63 -12.81
CA LYS A 694 -25.44 -21.46 -11.68
C LYS A 694 -24.51 -21.25 -10.48
N SER A 695 -25.04 -21.42 -9.27
CA SER A 695 -24.24 -21.49 -8.05
C SER A 695 -23.77 -22.93 -7.82
N ARG A 696 -22.94 -23.16 -6.80
CA ARG A 696 -22.39 -24.51 -6.54
C ARG A 696 -23.48 -25.52 -6.18
N GLU A 697 -24.54 -25.07 -5.50
CA GLU A 697 -25.63 -25.92 -5.01
C GLU A 697 -26.47 -26.52 -6.14
N ASP A 698 -26.43 -25.91 -7.33
CA ASP A 698 -27.17 -26.37 -8.51
C ASP A 698 -26.52 -27.60 -9.21
N PHE A 699 -25.33 -28.02 -8.78
CA PHE A 699 -24.55 -29.10 -9.40
C PHE A 699 -24.57 -30.37 -8.54
N ALA A 700 -25.31 -31.37 -9.01
CA ALA A 700 -25.40 -32.68 -8.34
C ALA A 700 -24.29 -33.67 -8.74
N SER A 701 -23.61 -33.45 -9.88
CA SER A 701 -22.61 -34.38 -10.39
C SER A 701 -21.51 -33.68 -11.17
N ALA A 702 -20.31 -34.26 -11.17
CA ALA A 702 -19.18 -33.81 -11.96
C ALA A 702 -19.48 -33.87 -13.48
N PRO A 703 -18.80 -33.03 -14.30
CA PRO A 703 -18.95 -33.09 -15.75
C PRO A 703 -18.24 -34.34 -16.31
N ARG A 704 -18.66 -34.79 -17.50
CA ARG A 704 -18.03 -35.92 -18.19
C ARG A 704 -16.59 -35.65 -18.63
N GLU A 705 -16.27 -34.38 -18.87
CA GLU A 705 -14.94 -33.89 -19.24
C GLU A 705 -14.74 -32.53 -18.60
N GLY A 706 -13.51 -32.23 -18.15
CA GLY A 706 -13.21 -30.99 -17.46
C GLY A 706 -13.61 -31.02 -15.98
N ALA A 707 -13.80 -29.83 -15.40
CA ALA A 707 -14.25 -29.66 -14.03
C ALA A 707 -15.09 -28.39 -13.88
N TYR A 708 -16.05 -28.41 -12.96
CA TYR A 708 -16.75 -27.21 -12.50
C TYR A 708 -15.98 -26.62 -11.32
N VAL A 709 -15.65 -25.33 -11.41
CA VAL A 709 -14.84 -24.63 -10.40
C VAL A 709 -15.63 -23.48 -9.79
N HIS A 710 -15.53 -23.33 -8.47
CA HIS A 710 -16.12 -22.22 -7.72
C HIS A 710 -15.09 -21.53 -6.81
N GLY A 711 -15.52 -20.47 -6.13
CA GLY A 711 -14.67 -19.66 -5.24
C GLY A 711 -13.71 -18.75 -6.00
N LEU A 712 -14.18 -18.20 -7.12
CA LEU A 712 -13.48 -17.17 -7.90
C LEU A 712 -14.13 -15.83 -7.61
N PHE A 713 -13.33 -14.78 -7.48
CA PHE A 713 -13.80 -13.41 -7.28
C PHE A 713 -13.20 -12.53 -8.36
N MET A 714 -13.94 -11.52 -8.82
CA MET A 714 -13.45 -10.59 -9.83
C MET A 714 -13.09 -9.26 -9.17
N GLU A 715 -11.90 -8.74 -9.40
CA GLU A 715 -11.46 -7.41 -8.92
C GLU A 715 -11.43 -6.43 -10.10
N GLY A 716 -11.87 -5.18 -9.87
CA GLY A 716 -11.88 -4.10 -10.88
C GLY A 716 -13.06 -4.13 -11.87
N ALA A 717 -13.82 -5.21 -11.89
CA ALA A 717 -15.04 -5.38 -12.69
C ALA A 717 -15.99 -6.37 -12.02
N ARG A 718 -17.10 -6.70 -12.68
CA ARG A 718 -17.99 -7.79 -12.28
C ARG A 718 -18.40 -8.63 -13.48
N TRP A 719 -18.84 -9.85 -13.21
CA TRP A 719 -19.47 -10.69 -14.21
C TRP A 719 -20.99 -10.53 -14.17
N ASP A 720 -21.59 -10.19 -15.32
CA ASP A 720 -23.04 -10.22 -15.48
C ASP A 720 -23.47 -11.62 -15.91
N ALA A 721 -24.09 -12.38 -15.00
CA ALA A 721 -24.56 -13.75 -15.27
C ALA A 721 -25.71 -13.80 -16.30
N GLN A 722 -26.51 -12.73 -16.43
CA GLN A 722 -27.60 -12.69 -17.40
C GLN A 722 -27.04 -12.44 -18.81
N ALA A 723 -26.19 -11.43 -18.95
CA ALA A 723 -25.55 -11.06 -20.21
C ALA A 723 -24.42 -12.02 -20.62
N GLY A 724 -23.80 -12.72 -19.68
CA GLY A 724 -22.69 -13.64 -19.90
C GLY A 724 -21.39 -12.94 -20.31
N THR A 725 -21.15 -11.73 -19.79
CA THR A 725 -19.98 -10.89 -20.13
C THR A 725 -19.48 -10.08 -18.94
N ILE A 726 -18.23 -9.62 -19.01
CA ILE A 726 -17.68 -8.64 -18.06
C ILE A 726 -18.44 -7.32 -18.19
N THR A 727 -18.75 -6.70 -17.05
CA THR A 727 -19.33 -5.34 -16.94
C THR A 727 -18.65 -4.55 -15.82
N GLU A 728 -18.90 -3.25 -15.76
CA GLU A 728 -18.33 -2.40 -14.71
C GLU A 728 -18.78 -2.84 -13.31
N ALA A 729 -17.87 -2.73 -12.34
CA ALA A 729 -18.15 -3.03 -10.94
C ALA A 729 -19.22 -2.10 -10.38
N ARG A 730 -19.94 -2.54 -9.34
CA ARG A 730 -20.77 -1.63 -8.54
C ARG A 730 -19.89 -0.94 -7.52
N LEU A 731 -20.20 0.32 -7.23
CA LEU A 731 -19.54 1.04 -6.13
C LEU A 731 -19.68 0.22 -4.84
N LYS A 732 -18.59 0.13 -4.05
CA LYS A 732 -18.48 -0.60 -2.77
C LYS A 732 -18.52 -2.13 -2.87
N GLU A 733 -18.76 -2.69 -4.05
CA GLU A 733 -18.59 -4.11 -4.33
C GLU A 733 -17.18 -4.36 -4.89
N LEU A 734 -16.19 -4.49 -4.00
CA LEU A 734 -14.76 -4.56 -4.34
C LEU A 734 -14.40 -5.80 -5.16
N THR A 735 -14.89 -6.96 -4.73
CA THR A 735 -14.53 -8.28 -5.25
C THR A 735 -15.77 -9.18 -5.38
N PRO A 736 -16.69 -8.88 -6.31
CA PRO A 736 -17.87 -9.71 -6.56
C PRO A 736 -17.49 -11.19 -6.83
N ALA A 737 -18.26 -12.10 -6.26
CA ALA A 737 -18.11 -13.53 -6.50
C ALA A 737 -18.53 -13.89 -7.93
N MET A 738 -17.78 -14.78 -8.56
CA MET A 738 -18.10 -15.33 -9.87
C MET A 738 -19.05 -16.53 -9.73
N PRO A 739 -19.96 -16.73 -10.70
CA PRO A 739 -20.67 -18.00 -10.84
C PRO A 739 -19.68 -19.16 -11.05
N VAL A 740 -20.18 -20.39 -10.93
CA VAL A 740 -19.38 -21.59 -11.22
C VAL A 740 -18.84 -21.50 -12.65
N VAL A 741 -17.54 -21.72 -12.82
CA VAL A 741 -16.84 -21.71 -14.10
C VAL A 741 -16.61 -23.15 -14.55
N PHE A 742 -17.07 -23.49 -15.74
CA PHE A 742 -16.74 -24.76 -16.36
C PHE A 742 -15.40 -24.66 -17.07
N ILE A 743 -14.42 -25.45 -16.63
CA ILE A 743 -13.08 -25.49 -17.20
C ILE A 743 -12.91 -26.81 -17.94
N ARG A 744 -12.58 -26.73 -19.23
CA ARG A 744 -12.24 -27.88 -20.06
C ARG A 744 -11.00 -27.58 -20.90
N ALA A 745 -10.31 -28.62 -21.34
CA ALA A 745 -9.16 -28.46 -22.22
C ALA A 745 -9.56 -28.67 -23.68
N ILE A 746 -9.03 -27.83 -24.57
CA ILE A 746 -9.21 -27.92 -26.02
C ILE A 746 -7.85 -27.80 -26.72
N PRO A 747 -7.71 -28.25 -27.97
CA PRO A 747 -6.57 -27.91 -28.79
C PRO A 747 -6.44 -26.38 -28.97
N ASP A 748 -5.22 -25.85 -28.88
CA ASP A 748 -4.93 -24.41 -28.92
C ASP A 748 -5.41 -23.73 -30.21
N ASP A 749 -5.32 -24.44 -31.34
CA ASP A 749 -5.79 -23.98 -32.66
C ASP A 749 -7.32 -23.79 -32.74
N LYS A 750 -8.08 -24.34 -31.79
CA LYS A 750 -9.55 -24.18 -31.71
C LYS A 750 -9.98 -23.03 -30.81
N GLN A 751 -9.05 -22.32 -30.18
CA GLN A 751 -9.39 -21.20 -29.29
C GLN A 751 -9.63 -19.92 -30.11
N ASP A 752 -10.88 -19.44 -30.17
CA ASP A 752 -11.19 -18.13 -30.77
C ASP A 752 -10.96 -17.03 -29.72
N ALA A 753 -10.03 -16.11 -30.00
CA ALA A 753 -9.72 -14.99 -29.12
C ALA A 753 -10.63 -13.76 -29.33
N ARG A 754 -11.51 -13.76 -30.34
CA ARG A 754 -12.35 -12.60 -30.66
C ARG A 754 -13.41 -12.36 -29.58
N GLY A 755 -13.50 -11.12 -29.12
CA GLY A 755 -14.44 -10.71 -28.07
C GLY A 755 -14.11 -11.27 -26.68
N LEU A 756 -12.86 -11.72 -26.48
CA LEU A 756 -12.38 -12.22 -25.20
C LEU A 756 -11.36 -11.27 -24.58
N TYR A 757 -11.42 -11.16 -23.26
CA TYR A 757 -10.41 -10.52 -22.43
C TYR A 757 -9.57 -11.63 -21.78
N PRO A 758 -8.25 -11.72 -22.07
CA PRO A 758 -7.36 -12.61 -21.35
C PRO A 758 -7.15 -12.05 -19.94
N CYS A 759 -7.91 -12.62 -19.00
CA CYS A 759 -7.97 -12.19 -17.60
C CYS A 759 -6.97 -13.00 -16.76
N PRO A 760 -6.01 -12.36 -16.09
CA PRO A 760 -5.10 -13.06 -15.20
C PRO A 760 -5.85 -13.56 -13.95
N VAL A 761 -5.47 -14.73 -13.47
CA VAL A 761 -5.99 -15.36 -12.26
C VAL A 761 -4.87 -15.41 -11.22
N TYR A 762 -5.11 -14.89 -10.03
CA TYR A 762 -4.15 -14.87 -8.92
C TYR A 762 -4.71 -15.59 -7.70
N LYS A 763 -3.83 -16.13 -6.84
CA LYS A 763 -4.28 -16.71 -5.56
C LYS A 763 -4.85 -15.63 -4.64
N THR A 764 -4.19 -14.48 -4.56
CA THR A 764 -4.56 -13.38 -3.66
C THR A 764 -4.46 -12.02 -4.35
N ARG A 765 -4.93 -10.99 -3.65
CA ARG A 765 -4.81 -9.58 -4.06
C ARG A 765 -3.38 -9.06 -4.15
N GLN A 766 -2.39 -9.82 -3.67
CA GLN A 766 -0.97 -9.47 -3.85
C GLN A 766 -0.54 -9.53 -5.33
N ARG A 767 -1.27 -10.30 -6.16
CA ARG A 767 -0.98 -10.54 -7.57
C ARG A 767 0.48 -10.95 -7.80
N GLY A 768 1.09 -10.58 -8.93
CA GLY A 768 2.50 -10.84 -9.28
C GLY A 768 2.95 -12.27 -8.96
N PRO A 769 3.67 -12.51 -7.86
CA PRO A 769 4.14 -13.84 -7.45
C PRO A 769 3.01 -14.89 -7.24
N THR A 770 1.77 -14.46 -7.08
CA THR A 770 0.62 -15.35 -6.87
C THR A 770 -0.14 -15.70 -8.16
N TYR A 771 0.43 -15.41 -9.34
CA TYR A 771 -0.17 -15.76 -10.62
C TYR A 771 -0.40 -17.27 -10.76
N VAL A 772 -1.59 -17.65 -11.24
CA VAL A 772 -2.02 -19.04 -11.41
C VAL A 772 -2.16 -19.37 -12.89
N TRP A 773 -3.04 -18.67 -13.60
CA TRP A 773 -3.35 -18.94 -15.01
C TRP A 773 -4.00 -17.73 -15.68
N THR A 774 -4.28 -17.81 -16.98
CA THR A 774 -5.08 -16.82 -17.72
C THR A 774 -6.40 -17.43 -18.19
N PHE A 775 -7.53 -16.83 -17.78
CA PHE A 775 -8.86 -17.22 -18.22
C PHE A 775 -9.39 -16.24 -19.26
N ASN A 776 -9.77 -16.75 -20.43
CA ASN A 776 -10.31 -15.93 -21.51
C ASN A 776 -11.81 -15.70 -21.28
N LEU A 777 -12.16 -14.48 -20.86
CA LEU A 777 -13.51 -14.10 -20.45
C LEU A 777 -14.21 -13.27 -21.52
N LYS A 778 -15.51 -13.48 -21.74
CA LYS A 778 -16.28 -12.74 -22.76
C LYS A 778 -16.45 -11.27 -22.39
N THR A 779 -16.25 -10.38 -23.36
CA THR A 779 -16.43 -8.93 -23.23
C THR A 779 -17.12 -8.35 -24.45
N LYS A 780 -17.96 -7.32 -24.24
CA LYS A 780 -18.49 -6.46 -25.32
C LYS A 780 -17.63 -5.21 -25.55
N GLU A 781 -16.87 -4.83 -24.53
CA GLU A 781 -15.98 -3.67 -24.52
C GLU A 781 -14.59 -4.04 -25.07
N LYS A 782 -13.84 -3.02 -25.50
CA LYS A 782 -12.44 -3.20 -25.89
C LYS A 782 -11.62 -3.76 -24.71
N PRO A 783 -10.74 -4.75 -24.94
CA PRO A 783 -9.89 -5.31 -23.89
C PRO A 783 -9.03 -4.26 -23.15
N SER A 784 -8.66 -3.15 -23.80
CA SER A 784 -7.87 -2.07 -23.20
C SER A 784 -8.53 -1.48 -21.95
N LYS A 785 -9.87 -1.31 -21.96
CA LYS A 785 -10.66 -0.85 -20.80
C LYS A 785 -10.37 -1.70 -19.55
N TRP A 786 -10.36 -3.02 -19.72
CA TRP A 786 -10.18 -3.96 -18.60
C TRP A 786 -8.72 -4.06 -18.15
N VAL A 787 -7.77 -3.90 -19.07
CA VAL A 787 -6.35 -3.79 -18.71
C VAL A 787 -6.10 -2.55 -17.86
N LEU A 788 -6.59 -1.38 -18.29
CA LEU A 788 -6.45 -0.13 -17.54
C LEU A 788 -7.17 -0.20 -16.18
N ALA A 789 -8.36 -0.80 -16.12
CA ALA A 789 -9.07 -1.03 -14.86
C ALA A 789 -8.38 -2.04 -13.92
N GLY A 790 -7.35 -2.74 -14.41
CA GLY A 790 -6.61 -3.73 -13.64
C GLY A 790 -7.46 -4.96 -13.33
N VAL A 791 -8.33 -5.40 -14.24
CA VAL A 791 -9.26 -6.50 -14.00
C VAL A 791 -8.53 -7.83 -13.88
N ALA A 792 -8.80 -8.54 -12.79
CA ALA A 792 -8.24 -9.86 -12.52
C ALA A 792 -9.26 -10.77 -11.81
N LEU A 793 -9.04 -12.07 -11.88
CA LEU A 793 -9.69 -13.05 -11.03
C LEU A 793 -8.80 -13.37 -9.82
N LEU A 794 -9.43 -13.55 -8.68
CA LEU A 794 -8.80 -13.89 -7.41
C LEU A 794 -9.40 -15.19 -6.89
N LEU A 795 -8.56 -16.06 -6.33
CA LEU A 795 -9.01 -17.28 -5.65
C LEU A 795 -9.37 -17.06 -4.17
N GLN A 796 -8.81 -16.01 -3.57
CA GLN A 796 -9.03 -15.59 -2.19
C GLN A 796 -8.97 -14.06 -2.11
N VAL A 797 -9.84 -13.47 -1.29
CA VAL A 797 -10.00 -12.01 -1.11
C VAL A 797 -9.46 -11.56 0.24
#